data_AF-A0A1M4U4R5-F1
#
_entry.id   AF-A0A1M4U4R5-F1
#
_cell.length_a   1.000
_cell.length_b   1.000
_cell.length_c   1.000
_cell.angle_alpha   90.00
_cell.angle_beta   90.00
_cell.angle_gamma   90.00
#
_symmetry.space_group_name_H-M   'P 1'
#
loop_
_entity.id
_entity.type
_entity.pdbx_description
1 polymer ?
#
loop_
_entity_poly.entity_id
_entity_poly.type
_entity_poly.pdbx_seq_one_letter_code
_entity_poly.pdbx_strand_id
1 'polypeptide(L)'
;MPKGLLYKDKHQPSNVRVDDLLSKMTIEEKVAQLCSDLPVNFVENGELNNEAKIKFKDGLGRITQYSTLGLISASSIAKTSNDIQRFFVEETRLGIPVMLQGENLCGYPGAGGTLFPSQINLGSTFKPELAKEMAEVISEETMAVGIKQALSPVIDVSRDPRWGRTYETYGEDPYLITQMGINYIKGMQKNKTQGVLATAKHFLGYSETQGGLNMTATRLCDRELYEVFATPFEAAIKEADLGSVMASYSDIDGIPVAANKKIATGLLRDTMGFEGVLVSDGAAILKIFDYHKIGKTYQESGVLACRAGCDTEMPIGNAYRHLPEYIGKGMLSLERLDEAVKRVLKSKFEYGLFDNPYVDEKKISVSMANDKKWELVEQITEESIILLKNDNKLLPIKKGKKIAVIGPHGGSLREPISGYTYPAYVEMMIAANNEESDMEISFQGMSDEAKKDKASNKDEKPKSPFTVAVFNNEEIESLKDMDSIYKGQYKQKTLVEFLSQESIVSYAKGCDVIDDSTDGFAEAIKVAQESEVVVMTLGGNCGWFGTTGGEGKDRSTLELPGVQQKLLEKIAATGKPIVLVLYGPGIFSINWSLEKVDSIIQAWLPGAKGAEAVGKVIYGDANPGGKLPVSIPRSVGHIPSNYNHRTGSGYGSSKGNLVMGTGYVDSPDTPLLPFGFGLSYTSFELYDFALESKEVDTDGTIVATCKVENTGKFDGDEVIQLYYYFKDAWVTRPIKQLGGFKRISLKAGEIKTLKFNLDAAQTGYYNEEMEFVVEPGRLDIMIGTSAESINFKEEILLVGNKVDLTGKRKYTCDVKVI
;
A
#
# COMPACT_ATOMS: atom_id res chain seq x y z
N MET A 1 -41.39 -33.68 -9.02
CA MET A 1 -40.81 -32.59 -9.82
C MET A 1 -39.30 -32.67 -9.66
N PRO A 2 -38.49 -32.63 -10.73
CA PRO A 2 -37.04 -32.56 -10.54
C PRO A 2 -36.73 -31.26 -9.79
N LYS A 3 -36.12 -31.35 -8.60
CA LYS A 3 -35.64 -30.16 -7.88
C LYS A 3 -34.65 -29.46 -8.81
N GLY A 4 -34.92 -28.20 -9.17
CA GLY A 4 -33.98 -27.40 -9.96
C GLY A 4 -32.61 -27.31 -9.28
N LEU A 5 -31.55 -27.03 -10.04
CA LEU A 5 -30.20 -26.82 -9.51
C LEU A 5 -30.21 -25.61 -8.57
N LEU A 6 -30.08 -25.83 -7.26
CA LEU A 6 -30.20 -24.77 -6.25
C LEU A 6 -29.12 -23.72 -6.43
N TYR A 7 -27.91 -24.12 -6.84
CA TYR A 7 -26.82 -23.17 -7.08
C TYR A 7 -27.10 -22.17 -8.21
N LYS A 8 -28.03 -22.48 -9.13
CA LYS A 8 -28.46 -21.58 -10.21
C LYS A 8 -29.66 -20.71 -9.81
N ASP A 9 -30.29 -20.96 -8.67
CA ASP A 9 -31.39 -20.14 -8.17
C ASP A 9 -30.84 -18.95 -7.37
N LYS A 10 -30.89 -17.76 -7.98
CA LYS A 10 -30.42 -16.50 -7.37
C LYS A 10 -31.19 -16.09 -6.11
N HIS A 11 -32.34 -16.71 -5.83
CA HIS A 11 -33.11 -16.45 -4.62
C HIS A 11 -32.66 -17.29 -3.42
N GLN A 12 -31.77 -18.27 -3.62
CA GLN A 12 -31.20 -19.06 -2.53
C GLN A 12 -30.04 -18.31 -1.85
N PRO A 13 -29.87 -18.45 -0.53
CA PRO A 13 -28.70 -17.97 0.19
C PRO A 13 -27.38 -18.51 -0.39
N SER A 14 -26.31 -17.71 -0.34
CA SER A 14 -25.01 -18.06 -0.94
C SER A 14 -24.46 -19.39 -0.40
N ASN A 15 -24.58 -19.65 0.91
CA ASN A 15 -24.14 -20.91 1.52
C ASN A 15 -24.89 -22.13 0.96
N VAL A 16 -26.21 -22.04 0.73
CA VAL A 16 -27.02 -23.11 0.13
C VAL A 16 -26.58 -23.36 -1.32
N ARG A 17 -26.31 -22.29 -2.08
CA ARG A 17 -25.81 -22.38 -3.46
C ARG A 17 -24.42 -23.01 -3.50
N VAL A 18 -23.53 -22.63 -2.58
CA VAL A 18 -22.18 -23.19 -2.45
C VAL A 18 -22.22 -24.69 -2.16
N ASP A 19 -23.00 -25.13 -1.16
CA ASP A 19 -23.09 -26.54 -0.80
C ASP A 19 -23.70 -27.38 -1.92
N ASP A 20 -24.74 -26.88 -2.61
CA ASP A 20 -25.35 -27.55 -3.75
C ASP A 20 -24.37 -27.69 -4.92
N LEU A 21 -23.59 -26.66 -5.23
CA LEU A 21 -22.58 -26.69 -6.28
C LEU A 21 -21.44 -27.64 -5.91
N LEU A 22 -20.88 -27.52 -4.71
CA LEU A 22 -19.75 -28.33 -4.25
C LEU A 22 -20.08 -29.83 -4.29
N SER A 23 -21.31 -30.21 -3.94
CA SER A 23 -21.76 -31.61 -4.00
C SER A 23 -21.79 -32.23 -5.41
N LYS A 24 -21.75 -31.39 -6.46
CA LYS A 24 -21.80 -31.80 -7.87
C LYS A 24 -20.43 -31.76 -8.55
N MET A 25 -19.42 -31.20 -7.88
CA MET A 25 -18.08 -31.05 -8.44
C MET A 25 -17.28 -32.36 -8.35
N THR A 26 -16.53 -32.67 -9.40
CA THR A 26 -15.46 -33.68 -9.33
C THR A 26 -14.29 -33.14 -8.51
N ILE A 27 -13.33 -34.00 -8.17
CA ILE A 27 -12.13 -33.56 -7.45
C ILE A 27 -11.26 -32.65 -8.32
N GLU A 28 -11.24 -32.87 -9.64
CA GLU A 28 -10.53 -32.05 -10.62
C GLU A 28 -11.14 -30.65 -10.71
N GLU A 29 -12.48 -30.55 -10.79
CA GLU A 29 -13.16 -29.25 -10.80
C GLU A 29 -12.99 -28.50 -9.47
N LYS A 30 -12.96 -29.21 -8.34
CA LYS A 30 -12.66 -28.63 -7.02
C LYS A 30 -11.27 -28.00 -7.02
N VAL A 31 -10.26 -28.76 -7.43
CA VAL A 31 -8.88 -28.27 -7.50
C VAL A 31 -8.72 -27.15 -8.50
N ALA A 32 -9.41 -27.19 -9.64
CA ALA A 32 -9.39 -26.12 -10.63
C ALA A 32 -9.81 -24.77 -10.04
N GLN A 33 -10.72 -24.75 -9.05
CA GLN A 33 -11.12 -23.51 -8.35
C GLN A 33 -10.01 -22.93 -7.46
N LEU A 34 -9.01 -23.73 -7.08
CA LEU A 34 -7.88 -23.27 -6.26
C LEU A 34 -6.68 -22.82 -7.09
N CYS A 35 -6.73 -23.02 -8.41
CA CYS A 35 -5.70 -22.65 -9.35
C CYS A 35 -5.98 -21.29 -10.01
N SER A 36 -4.93 -20.72 -10.58
CA SER A 36 -4.92 -19.46 -11.30
C SER A 36 -4.38 -19.66 -12.72
N ASP A 37 -4.38 -18.65 -13.55
CA ASP A 37 -3.52 -18.61 -14.74
C ASP A 37 -3.25 -17.17 -15.15
N LEU A 38 -2.37 -16.99 -16.13
CA LEU A 38 -2.00 -15.69 -16.68
C LEU A 38 -2.56 -15.54 -18.09
N PRO A 39 -3.08 -14.35 -18.45
CA PRO A 39 -3.67 -14.13 -19.77
C PRO A 39 -2.74 -14.52 -20.93
N VAL A 40 -1.44 -14.21 -20.83
CA VAL A 40 -0.43 -14.50 -21.87
C VAL A 40 -0.32 -15.98 -22.25
N ASN A 41 -0.78 -16.90 -21.37
CA ASN A 41 -0.72 -18.33 -21.62
C ASN A 41 -1.85 -18.84 -22.53
N PHE A 42 -2.92 -18.06 -22.71
CA PHE A 42 -4.12 -18.54 -23.42
C PHE A 42 -4.91 -17.45 -24.16
N VAL A 43 -4.46 -16.19 -24.10
CA VAL A 43 -5.00 -15.06 -24.87
C VAL A 43 -3.95 -14.60 -25.87
N GLU A 44 -4.33 -14.49 -27.14
CA GLU A 44 -3.49 -14.03 -28.24
C GLU A 44 -4.30 -13.03 -29.08
N ASN A 45 -3.73 -11.85 -29.34
CA ASN A 45 -4.41 -10.73 -30.03
C ASN A 45 -5.80 -10.39 -29.43
N GLY A 46 -5.93 -10.48 -28.10
CA GLY A 46 -7.18 -10.21 -27.38
C GLY A 46 -8.25 -11.31 -27.44
N GLU A 47 -7.98 -12.46 -28.08
CA GLU A 47 -8.90 -13.58 -28.21
C GLU A 47 -8.38 -14.83 -27.48
N LEU A 48 -9.29 -15.68 -26.98
CA LEU A 48 -8.89 -16.96 -26.39
C LEU A 48 -8.35 -17.89 -27.48
N ASN A 49 -7.18 -18.48 -27.24
CA ASN A 49 -6.65 -19.49 -28.14
C ASN A 49 -7.43 -20.82 -28.01
N ASN A 50 -7.33 -21.67 -29.04
CA ASN A 50 -8.07 -22.94 -29.07
C ASN A 50 -7.64 -23.93 -27.96
N GLU A 51 -6.41 -23.83 -27.48
CA GLU A 51 -5.86 -24.71 -26.44
C GLU A 51 -6.48 -24.44 -25.05
N ALA A 52 -6.97 -23.23 -24.82
CA ALA A 52 -7.64 -22.83 -23.58
C ALA A 52 -8.81 -23.77 -23.24
N LYS A 53 -9.58 -24.19 -24.25
CA LYS A 53 -10.75 -25.08 -24.07
C LYS A 53 -10.37 -26.45 -23.53
N ILE A 54 -9.21 -26.97 -23.94
CA ILE A 54 -8.69 -28.25 -23.47
C ILE A 54 -8.10 -28.10 -22.07
N LYS A 55 -7.30 -27.04 -21.88
CA LYS A 55 -6.60 -26.76 -20.62
C LYS A 55 -7.55 -26.52 -19.45
N PHE A 56 -8.68 -25.85 -19.70
CA PHE A 56 -9.63 -25.41 -18.67
C PHE A 56 -10.98 -26.14 -18.73
N LYS A 57 -11.02 -27.37 -19.25
CA LYS A 57 -12.25 -28.19 -19.33
C LYS A 57 -12.94 -28.40 -17.96
N ASP A 58 -12.15 -28.45 -16.89
CA ASP A 58 -12.60 -28.64 -15.50
C ASP A 58 -12.84 -27.28 -14.79
N GLY A 59 -12.73 -26.17 -15.53
CA GLY A 59 -12.87 -24.81 -15.03
C GLY A 59 -11.54 -24.18 -14.57
N LEU A 60 -11.66 -23.00 -13.95
CA LEU A 60 -10.55 -22.26 -13.36
C LEU A 60 -11.06 -21.36 -12.23
N GLY A 61 -10.28 -21.23 -11.16
CA GLY A 61 -10.59 -20.38 -10.03
C GLY A 61 -10.53 -18.90 -10.42
N ARG A 62 -9.37 -18.49 -10.93
CA ARG A 62 -9.05 -17.09 -11.19
C ARG A 62 -8.11 -16.91 -12.39
N ILE A 63 -8.08 -15.71 -12.95
CA ILE A 63 -7.05 -15.24 -13.87
C ILE A 63 -6.43 -13.99 -13.24
N THR A 64 -5.13 -14.02 -12.98
CA THR A 64 -4.40 -12.95 -12.29
C THR A 64 -3.58 -12.11 -13.28
N GLN A 65 -3.06 -10.98 -12.82
CA GLN A 65 -2.42 -9.97 -13.67
C GLN A 65 -3.31 -9.55 -14.85
N TYR A 66 -4.63 -9.53 -14.64
CA TYR A 66 -5.59 -9.40 -15.74
C TYR A 66 -5.53 -8.03 -16.43
N SER A 67 -5.12 -6.98 -15.69
CA SER A 67 -4.95 -5.63 -16.23
C SER A 67 -3.92 -5.54 -17.35
N THR A 68 -3.03 -6.53 -17.53
CA THR A 68 -2.09 -6.56 -18.66
C THR A 68 -2.78 -6.69 -20.01
N LEU A 69 -4.00 -7.24 -20.07
CA LEU A 69 -4.83 -7.22 -21.28
C LEU A 69 -5.41 -5.83 -21.60
N GLY A 70 -5.44 -4.94 -20.60
CA GLY A 70 -6.12 -3.66 -20.64
C GLY A 70 -5.20 -2.48 -20.94
N LEU A 71 -3.95 -2.72 -21.35
CA LEU A 71 -2.98 -1.64 -21.57
C LEU A 71 -3.30 -0.78 -22.80
N ILE A 72 -3.99 -1.32 -23.80
CA ILE A 72 -4.32 -0.56 -25.02
C ILE A 72 -5.67 0.14 -24.90
N SER A 73 -6.69 -0.58 -24.43
CA SER A 73 -8.07 -0.10 -24.48
C SER A 73 -8.92 -0.79 -23.42
N ALA A 74 -9.63 0.02 -22.63
CA ALA A 74 -10.65 -0.46 -21.69
C ALA A 74 -11.77 -1.23 -22.40
N SER A 75 -12.12 -0.85 -23.63
CA SER A 75 -13.15 -1.54 -24.42
C SER A 75 -12.68 -2.92 -24.88
N SER A 76 -11.41 -3.06 -25.27
CA SER A 76 -10.86 -4.34 -25.74
C SER A 76 -10.83 -5.37 -24.62
N ILE A 77 -10.30 -5.01 -23.44
CA ILE A 77 -10.28 -5.93 -22.28
C ILE A 77 -11.69 -6.32 -21.82
N ALA A 78 -12.67 -5.42 -21.90
CA ALA A 78 -14.05 -5.73 -21.54
C ALA A 78 -14.69 -6.76 -22.49
N LYS A 79 -14.43 -6.63 -23.80
CA LYS A 79 -14.84 -7.65 -24.78
C LYS A 79 -14.18 -9.00 -24.48
N THR A 80 -12.86 -9.01 -24.28
CA THR A 80 -12.13 -10.23 -23.91
C THR A 80 -12.65 -10.84 -22.60
N SER A 81 -13.06 -10.01 -21.62
CA SER A 81 -13.68 -10.47 -20.37
C SER A 81 -14.99 -11.19 -20.64
N ASN A 82 -15.84 -10.65 -21.51
CA ASN A 82 -17.09 -11.30 -21.91
C ASN A 82 -16.85 -12.64 -22.61
N ASP A 83 -15.86 -12.71 -23.50
CA ASP A 83 -15.52 -13.94 -24.22
C ASP A 83 -14.96 -15.02 -23.28
N ILE A 84 -14.10 -14.64 -22.34
CA ILE A 84 -13.58 -15.53 -21.29
C ILE A 84 -14.72 -16.07 -20.42
N GLN A 85 -15.59 -15.17 -19.93
CA GLN A 85 -16.72 -15.58 -19.10
C GLN A 85 -17.69 -16.46 -19.86
N ARG A 86 -17.93 -16.20 -21.15
CA ARG A 86 -18.77 -17.04 -22.02
C ARG A 86 -18.26 -18.47 -22.07
N PHE A 87 -16.96 -18.66 -22.30
CA PHE A 87 -16.36 -19.99 -22.28
C PHE A 87 -16.61 -20.71 -20.93
N PHE A 88 -16.29 -20.05 -19.81
CA PHE A 88 -16.46 -20.68 -18.49
C PHE A 88 -17.92 -20.95 -18.11
N VAL A 89 -18.84 -20.06 -18.46
CA VAL A 89 -20.26 -20.15 -18.09
C VAL A 89 -21.06 -21.08 -19.03
N GLU A 90 -20.79 -21.05 -20.33
CA GLU A 90 -21.60 -21.73 -21.35
C GLU A 90 -20.98 -23.04 -21.83
N GLU A 91 -19.65 -23.18 -21.82
CA GLU A 91 -18.96 -24.34 -22.41
C GLU A 91 -18.41 -25.35 -21.38
N THR A 92 -18.33 -24.99 -20.09
CA THR A 92 -17.93 -25.94 -19.03
C THR A 92 -19.14 -26.62 -18.38
N ARG A 93 -18.94 -27.84 -17.85
CA ARG A 93 -20.02 -28.71 -17.34
C ARG A 93 -20.92 -28.04 -16.29
N LEU A 94 -20.34 -27.31 -15.35
CA LEU A 94 -21.06 -26.70 -14.23
C LEU A 94 -21.34 -25.20 -14.44
N GLY A 95 -20.74 -24.58 -15.47
CA GLY A 95 -20.90 -23.16 -15.77
C GLY A 95 -20.40 -22.24 -14.65
N ILE A 96 -19.26 -22.57 -14.04
CA ILE A 96 -18.69 -21.79 -12.93
C ILE A 96 -17.90 -20.62 -13.53
N PRO A 97 -18.31 -19.35 -13.31
CA PRO A 97 -17.59 -18.19 -13.83
C PRO A 97 -16.19 -18.09 -13.21
N VAL A 98 -15.25 -17.49 -13.94
CA VAL A 98 -13.88 -17.29 -13.47
C VAL A 98 -13.74 -15.95 -12.76
N MET A 99 -12.91 -15.87 -11.72
CA MET A 99 -12.60 -14.58 -11.07
C MET A 99 -11.50 -13.85 -11.86
N LEU A 100 -11.81 -12.69 -12.42
CA LEU A 100 -10.81 -11.83 -13.04
C LEU A 100 -10.18 -10.93 -11.97
N GLN A 101 -8.85 -10.96 -11.85
CA GLN A 101 -8.10 -10.34 -10.76
C GLN A 101 -7.00 -9.40 -11.28
N GLY A 102 -6.92 -8.20 -10.71
CA GLY A 102 -5.90 -7.19 -11.05
C GLY A 102 -5.27 -6.52 -9.83
N GLU A 103 -4.18 -5.80 -10.05
CA GLU A 103 -3.61 -4.86 -9.08
C GLU A 103 -4.42 -3.57 -9.06
N ASN A 104 -4.46 -2.88 -7.93
CA ASN A 104 -5.29 -1.68 -7.75
C ASN A 104 -4.70 -0.66 -6.75
N LEU A 105 -3.38 -0.65 -6.59
CA LEU A 105 -2.71 0.10 -5.52
C LEU A 105 -3.01 1.61 -5.59
N CYS A 106 -2.65 2.25 -6.71
CA CYS A 106 -2.74 3.71 -6.92
C CYS A 106 -3.61 4.07 -8.13
N GLY A 107 -4.63 3.24 -8.41
CA GLY A 107 -5.42 3.31 -9.65
C GLY A 107 -5.70 1.93 -10.23
N TYR A 108 -6.59 1.85 -11.22
CA TYR A 108 -6.66 0.71 -12.12
C TYR A 108 -5.46 0.76 -13.10
N PRO A 109 -4.55 -0.23 -13.13
CA PRO A 109 -3.33 -0.18 -13.93
C PRO A 109 -3.58 -0.63 -15.38
N GLY A 110 -4.53 0.03 -16.05
CA GLY A 110 -4.85 -0.16 -17.45
C GLY A 110 -5.31 1.15 -18.10
N ALA A 111 -5.48 1.14 -19.43
CA ALA A 111 -5.91 2.30 -20.19
C ALA A 111 -7.22 2.88 -19.64
N GLY A 112 -7.29 4.20 -19.50
CA GLY A 112 -8.43 4.91 -18.90
C GLY A 112 -8.41 5.03 -17.37
N GLY A 113 -7.61 4.21 -16.68
CA GLY A 113 -7.50 4.24 -15.21
C GLY A 113 -6.99 5.57 -14.67
N THR A 114 -7.45 5.95 -13.48
CA THR A 114 -7.00 7.17 -12.79
C THR A 114 -5.63 6.99 -12.17
N LEU A 115 -4.76 8.01 -12.26
CA LEU A 115 -3.45 8.05 -11.60
C LEU A 115 -3.52 8.82 -10.29
N PHE A 116 -3.73 8.08 -9.19
CA PHE A 116 -3.71 8.64 -7.84
C PHE A 116 -2.27 8.77 -7.29
N PRO A 117 -2.07 9.59 -6.25
CA PRO A 117 -0.85 9.58 -5.44
C PRO A 117 -0.58 8.22 -4.80
N SER A 118 0.65 7.99 -4.37
CA SER A 118 1.01 6.75 -3.66
C SER A 118 0.30 6.59 -2.31
N GLN A 119 0.26 5.37 -1.77
CA GLN A 119 -0.43 5.12 -0.49
C GLN A 119 0.23 5.88 0.68
N ILE A 120 1.53 6.13 0.64
CA ILE A 120 2.19 6.97 1.66
C ILE A 120 1.78 8.45 1.56
N ASN A 121 1.46 8.95 0.36
CA ASN A 121 0.82 10.27 0.21
C ASN A 121 -0.54 10.27 0.91
N LEU A 122 -1.37 9.26 0.65
CA LEU A 122 -2.68 9.13 1.28
C LEU A 122 -2.57 9.00 2.81
N GLY A 123 -1.58 8.25 3.32
CA GLY A 123 -1.22 8.21 4.74
C GLY A 123 -0.88 9.59 5.31
N SER A 124 -0.16 10.40 4.55
CA SER A 124 0.24 11.76 4.93
C SER A 124 -0.94 12.74 5.05
N THR A 125 -2.11 12.41 4.48
CA THR A 125 -3.31 13.25 4.61
C THR A 125 -3.95 13.16 6.00
N PHE A 126 -3.79 12.04 6.70
CA PHE A 126 -4.55 11.69 7.91
C PHE A 126 -6.08 11.83 7.70
N LYS A 127 -6.58 11.50 6.50
CA LYS A 127 -8.01 11.46 6.14
C LYS A 127 -8.42 10.09 5.57
N PRO A 128 -8.83 9.14 6.44
CA PRO A 128 -9.32 7.84 6.01
C PRO A 128 -10.49 7.91 5.02
N GLU A 129 -11.32 8.94 5.09
CA GLU A 129 -12.40 9.19 4.14
C GLU A 129 -11.90 9.29 2.68
N LEU A 130 -10.74 9.89 2.44
CA LEU A 130 -10.15 9.98 1.11
C LEU A 130 -9.68 8.61 0.60
N ALA A 131 -9.27 7.71 1.50
CA ALA A 131 -8.93 6.33 1.14
C ALA A 131 -10.16 5.57 0.62
N LYS A 132 -11.33 5.80 1.25
CA LYS A 132 -12.60 5.24 0.82
C LYS A 132 -13.01 5.80 -0.54
N GLU A 133 -13.03 7.12 -0.71
CA GLU A 133 -13.42 7.76 -1.96
C GLU A 133 -12.50 7.36 -3.13
N MET A 134 -11.19 7.29 -2.89
CA MET A 134 -10.22 6.80 -3.87
C MET A 134 -10.53 5.37 -4.29
N ALA A 135 -10.76 4.48 -3.33
CA ALA A 135 -11.09 3.08 -3.61
C ALA A 135 -12.44 2.91 -4.31
N GLU A 136 -13.42 3.79 -4.07
CA GLU A 136 -14.72 3.77 -4.76
C GLU A 136 -14.58 4.08 -6.25
N VAL A 137 -13.72 5.04 -6.61
CA VAL A 137 -13.37 5.35 -8.01
C VAL A 137 -12.63 4.17 -8.64
N ILE A 138 -11.60 3.65 -7.97
CA ILE A 138 -10.82 2.51 -8.47
C ILE A 138 -11.74 1.29 -8.69
N SER A 139 -12.67 1.03 -7.78
CA SER A 139 -13.66 -0.04 -7.87
C SER A 139 -14.57 0.11 -9.10
N GLU A 140 -15.02 1.33 -9.40
CA GLU A 140 -15.84 1.62 -10.60
C GLU A 140 -15.08 1.35 -11.89
N GLU A 141 -13.87 1.87 -12.02
CA GLU A 141 -13.02 1.67 -13.20
C GLU A 141 -12.68 0.18 -13.41
N THR A 142 -12.38 -0.52 -12.31
CA THR A 142 -12.00 -1.94 -12.31
C THR A 142 -13.17 -2.85 -12.68
N MET A 143 -14.36 -2.58 -12.14
CA MET A 143 -15.57 -3.34 -12.50
C MET A 143 -15.98 -3.11 -13.96
N ALA A 144 -15.74 -1.92 -14.51
CA ALA A 144 -16.11 -1.60 -15.90
C ALA A 144 -15.42 -2.50 -16.92
N VAL A 145 -14.25 -3.05 -16.57
CA VAL A 145 -13.49 -4.00 -17.39
C VAL A 145 -13.62 -5.45 -16.92
N GLY A 146 -14.54 -5.75 -16.00
CA GLY A 146 -14.90 -7.12 -15.61
C GLY A 146 -14.05 -7.72 -14.48
N ILE A 147 -13.07 -6.98 -13.98
CA ILE A 147 -12.27 -7.40 -12.83
C ILE A 147 -13.14 -7.33 -11.57
N LYS A 148 -13.17 -8.45 -10.82
CA LYS A 148 -14.00 -8.63 -9.61
C LYS A 148 -13.18 -8.93 -8.35
N GLN A 149 -11.86 -9.02 -8.46
CA GLN A 149 -10.96 -9.07 -7.32
C GLN A 149 -9.75 -8.13 -7.51
N ALA A 150 -9.45 -7.34 -6.48
CA ALA A 150 -8.31 -6.44 -6.43
C ALA A 150 -7.24 -6.99 -5.49
N LEU A 151 -5.98 -6.92 -5.91
CA LEU A 151 -4.79 -7.25 -5.11
C LEU A 151 -4.35 -6.05 -4.25
N SER A 152 -5.29 -5.46 -3.53
CA SER A 152 -5.11 -4.25 -2.73
C SER A 152 -6.16 -4.19 -1.62
N PRO A 153 -5.93 -3.45 -0.52
CA PRO A 153 -4.79 -2.56 -0.24
C PRO A 153 -3.55 -3.28 0.34
N VAL A 154 -2.42 -2.56 0.34
CA VAL A 154 -1.25 -2.92 1.14
C VAL A 154 -1.40 -2.27 2.52
N ILE A 155 -1.53 -3.09 3.56
CA ILE A 155 -1.72 -2.65 4.96
C ILE A 155 -0.59 -3.14 5.87
N ASP A 156 0.57 -3.37 5.27
CA ASP A 156 1.82 -3.63 5.99
C ASP A 156 2.23 -2.41 6.83
N VAL A 157 2.79 -2.67 8.02
CA VAL A 157 3.32 -1.62 8.92
C VAL A 157 4.80 -1.42 8.62
N SER A 158 5.17 -0.35 7.91
CA SER A 158 6.56 -0.16 7.46
C SER A 158 7.41 0.58 8.49
N ARG A 159 8.36 -0.14 9.12
CA ARG A 159 9.31 0.41 10.10
C ARG A 159 10.78 0.36 9.64
N ASP A 160 11.05 -0.29 8.51
CA ASP A 160 12.38 -0.31 7.89
C ASP A 160 12.39 0.49 6.57
N PRO A 161 12.89 1.73 6.57
CA PRO A 161 12.89 2.60 5.39
C PRO A 161 13.80 2.12 4.25
N ARG A 162 14.60 1.07 4.47
CA ARG A 162 15.41 0.42 3.43
C ARG A 162 14.56 -0.41 2.47
N TRP A 163 13.41 -0.89 2.95
CA TRP A 163 12.52 -1.74 2.18
C TRP A 163 11.88 -0.97 1.03
N GLY A 164 12.07 -1.50 -0.19
CA GLY A 164 11.71 -0.82 -1.43
C GLY A 164 10.22 -0.52 -1.60
N ARG A 165 9.35 -1.18 -0.83
CA ARG A 165 7.88 -1.09 -0.93
C ARG A 165 7.24 -0.18 0.13
N THR A 166 8.02 0.61 0.86
CA THR A 166 7.51 1.52 1.90
C THR A 166 6.41 2.46 1.38
N TYR A 167 6.53 2.97 0.15
CA TYR A 167 5.53 3.84 -0.48
C TYR A 167 4.17 3.19 -0.73
N GLU A 168 4.11 1.86 -0.75
CA GLU A 168 2.87 1.09 -0.92
C GLU A 168 2.05 1.06 0.38
N THR A 169 2.67 1.40 1.52
CA THR A 169 2.03 1.41 2.84
C THR A 169 1.50 2.80 3.20
N TYR A 170 0.71 2.89 4.27
CA TYR A 170 0.28 4.16 4.85
C TYR A 170 1.22 4.69 5.94
N GLY A 171 2.40 4.08 6.16
CA GLY A 171 3.42 4.55 7.09
C GLY A 171 3.91 3.52 8.11
N GLU A 172 4.25 3.98 9.32
CA GLU A 172 4.85 3.15 10.38
C GLU A 172 3.90 2.84 11.56
N ASP A 173 2.72 3.48 11.58
CA ASP A 173 1.80 3.43 12.70
C ASP A 173 0.63 2.45 12.49
N PRO A 174 0.46 1.44 13.37
CA PRO A 174 -0.63 0.47 13.26
C PRO A 174 -2.02 1.09 13.25
N TYR A 175 -2.28 2.17 14.01
CA TYR A 175 -3.61 2.77 14.09
C TYR A 175 -3.95 3.55 12.81
N LEU A 176 -3.03 4.39 12.31
CA LEU A 176 -3.19 5.11 11.04
C LEU A 176 -3.45 4.14 9.88
N ILE A 177 -2.63 3.10 9.75
CA ILE A 177 -2.76 2.07 8.70
C ILE A 177 -4.09 1.33 8.84
N THR A 178 -4.51 1.01 10.06
CA THR A 178 -5.81 0.38 10.33
C THR A 178 -6.95 1.26 9.81
N GLN A 179 -6.97 2.55 10.13
CA GLN A 179 -8.03 3.46 9.69
C GLN A 179 -8.06 3.62 8.17
N MET A 180 -6.90 3.75 7.52
CA MET A 180 -6.78 3.84 6.06
C MET A 180 -7.25 2.55 5.38
N GLY A 181 -6.78 1.40 5.87
CA GLY A 181 -7.11 0.08 5.34
C GLY A 181 -8.60 -0.24 5.41
N ILE A 182 -9.25 -0.01 6.57
CA ILE A 182 -10.70 -0.21 6.74
C ILE A 182 -11.48 0.60 5.70
N ASN A 183 -11.10 1.86 5.50
CA ASN A 183 -11.81 2.76 4.59
C ASN A 183 -11.57 2.40 3.12
N TYR A 184 -10.34 2.09 2.73
CA TYR A 184 -10.04 1.58 1.38
C TYR A 184 -10.86 0.33 1.09
N ILE A 185 -10.89 -0.65 1.99
CA ILE A 185 -11.61 -1.91 1.80
C ILE A 185 -13.12 -1.65 1.66
N LYS A 186 -13.71 -0.79 2.51
CA LYS A 186 -15.12 -0.38 2.38
C LYS A 186 -15.41 0.25 1.03
N GLY A 187 -14.54 1.15 0.55
CA GLY A 187 -14.70 1.80 -0.75
C GLY A 187 -14.55 0.84 -1.93
N MET A 188 -13.61 -0.09 -1.84
CA MET A 188 -13.36 -1.09 -2.88
C MET A 188 -14.51 -2.11 -2.97
N GLN A 189 -14.94 -2.67 -1.83
CA GLN A 189 -15.94 -3.74 -1.77
C GLN A 189 -17.38 -3.22 -1.88
N LYS A 190 -17.65 -1.96 -1.51
CA LYS A 190 -18.99 -1.36 -1.47
C LYS A 190 -19.99 -2.33 -0.82
N ASN A 191 -21.09 -2.66 -1.51
CA ASN A 191 -22.08 -3.66 -1.09
C ASN A 191 -21.88 -5.02 -1.80
N LYS A 192 -20.64 -5.45 -1.98
CA LYS A 192 -20.20 -6.68 -2.68
C LYS A 192 -20.50 -6.68 -4.17
N THR A 193 -21.74 -6.97 -4.58
CA THR A 193 -22.14 -7.04 -6.01
C THR A 193 -21.91 -5.75 -6.79
N GLN A 194 -21.88 -4.62 -6.08
CA GLN A 194 -21.59 -3.28 -6.59
C GLN A 194 -20.10 -2.89 -6.51
N GLY A 195 -19.22 -3.77 -6.04
CA GLY A 195 -17.80 -3.48 -5.87
C GLY A 195 -16.90 -4.64 -6.31
N VAL A 196 -15.67 -4.57 -5.84
CA VAL A 196 -14.58 -5.49 -6.16
C VAL A 196 -14.07 -6.12 -4.86
N LEU A 197 -13.84 -7.43 -4.85
CA LEU A 197 -13.33 -8.15 -3.68
C LEU A 197 -11.92 -7.65 -3.35
N ALA A 198 -11.73 -7.06 -2.17
CA ALA A 198 -10.42 -6.56 -1.75
C ALA A 198 -9.54 -7.71 -1.25
N THR A 199 -8.23 -7.60 -1.50
CA THR A 199 -7.21 -8.54 -1.01
C THR A 199 -6.17 -7.77 -0.22
N ALA A 200 -6.29 -7.78 1.10
CA ALA A 200 -5.30 -7.11 1.96
C ALA A 200 -3.97 -7.87 1.93
N LYS A 201 -2.85 -7.15 1.82
CA LYS A 201 -1.51 -7.74 1.71
C LYS A 201 -0.42 -6.93 2.45
N HIS A 202 0.68 -7.54 2.89
CA HIS A 202 1.04 -8.96 2.76
C HIS A 202 1.06 -9.65 4.14
N PHE A 203 0.14 -10.58 4.34
CA PHE A 203 -0.03 -11.29 5.60
C PHE A 203 1.06 -12.36 5.78
N LEU A 204 2.08 -12.21 6.62
CA LEU A 204 2.19 -11.20 7.66
C LEU A 204 3.63 -10.77 7.90
N GLY A 205 3.80 -9.52 8.33
CA GLY A 205 5.08 -8.96 8.77
C GLY A 205 6.07 -8.72 7.62
N TYR A 206 5.58 -8.58 6.39
CA TYR A 206 6.42 -8.53 5.21
C TYR A 206 7.31 -7.29 5.15
N SER A 207 6.85 -6.18 5.72
CA SER A 207 7.61 -4.93 5.83
C SER A 207 8.75 -4.97 6.86
N GLU A 208 8.87 -6.03 7.65
CA GLU A 208 9.92 -6.24 8.66
C GLU A 208 10.88 -7.37 8.24
N THR A 209 11.22 -7.40 6.97
CA THR A 209 12.16 -8.38 6.43
C THR A 209 13.60 -8.05 6.85
N GLN A 210 14.38 -9.09 7.12
CA GLN A 210 15.75 -8.95 7.61
C GLN A 210 16.61 -8.09 6.67
N GLY A 211 17.14 -7.00 7.20
CA GLY A 211 18.00 -6.05 6.48
C GLY A 211 17.26 -5.10 5.55
N GLY A 212 15.92 -5.08 5.60
CA GLY A 212 15.08 -4.32 4.67
C GLY A 212 15.08 -4.91 3.26
N LEU A 213 15.50 -6.17 3.11
CA LEU A 213 15.59 -6.86 1.82
C LEU A 213 14.28 -7.58 1.50
N ASN A 214 13.76 -7.42 0.29
CA ASN A 214 12.56 -8.05 -0.20
C ASN A 214 12.65 -9.58 -0.10
N MET A 215 11.56 -10.23 0.35
CA MET A 215 11.42 -11.70 0.50
C MET A 215 12.31 -12.39 1.56
N THR A 216 13.12 -11.68 2.35
CA THR A 216 13.93 -12.33 3.39
C THR A 216 13.11 -12.66 4.64
N ALA A 217 13.72 -13.38 5.59
CA ALA A 217 13.06 -13.80 6.82
C ALA A 217 12.53 -12.61 7.65
N THR A 218 11.34 -12.74 8.21
CA THR A 218 10.76 -11.79 9.16
C THR A 218 11.05 -12.28 10.59
N ARG A 219 11.82 -11.50 11.36
CA ARG A 219 12.25 -11.87 12.72
C ARG A 219 11.44 -11.19 13.80
N LEU A 220 10.21 -11.65 13.97
CA LEU A 220 9.27 -11.10 14.95
C LEU A 220 8.87 -12.16 15.98
N CYS A 221 8.73 -11.74 17.23
CA CYS A 221 8.08 -12.52 18.27
C CYS A 221 6.56 -12.39 18.15
N ASP A 222 5.80 -13.39 18.62
CA ASP A 222 4.34 -13.43 18.52
C ASP A 222 3.65 -12.16 19.01
N ARG A 223 4.06 -11.62 20.17
CA ARG A 223 3.44 -10.42 20.76
C ARG A 223 3.48 -9.23 19.81
N GLU A 224 4.64 -8.95 19.21
CA GLU A 224 4.75 -7.83 18.28
C GLU A 224 4.10 -8.15 16.93
N LEU A 225 4.25 -9.38 16.45
CA LEU A 225 3.56 -9.84 15.25
C LEU A 225 2.04 -9.61 15.36
N TYR A 226 1.44 -9.90 16.52
CA TYR A 226 0.00 -9.84 16.72
C TYR A 226 -0.47 -8.41 17.02
N GLU A 227 0.23 -7.68 17.88
CA GLU A 227 -0.18 -6.33 18.29
C GLU A 227 0.12 -5.25 17.25
N VAL A 228 1.16 -5.42 16.44
CA VAL A 228 1.58 -4.41 15.45
C VAL A 228 1.12 -4.84 14.06
N PHE A 229 1.61 -5.97 13.57
CA PHE A 229 1.50 -6.31 12.16
C PHE A 229 0.16 -6.98 11.82
N ALA A 230 -0.41 -7.79 12.72
CA ALA A 230 -1.71 -8.44 12.49
C ALA A 230 -2.90 -7.49 12.70
N THR A 231 -2.73 -6.45 13.52
CA THR A 231 -3.78 -5.52 13.90
C THR A 231 -4.53 -4.92 12.70
N PRO A 232 -3.87 -4.37 11.66
CA PRO A 232 -4.59 -3.84 10.51
C PRO A 232 -5.44 -4.89 9.78
N PHE A 233 -4.95 -6.13 9.68
CA PHE A 233 -5.69 -7.23 9.04
C PHE A 233 -6.88 -7.66 9.89
N GLU A 234 -6.72 -7.76 11.20
CA GLU A 234 -7.81 -8.14 12.12
C GLU A 234 -8.92 -7.09 12.06
N ALA A 235 -8.55 -5.81 12.12
CA ALA A 235 -9.46 -4.69 12.02
C ALA A 235 -10.21 -4.70 10.67
N ALA A 236 -9.50 -4.93 9.57
CA ALA A 236 -10.09 -5.06 8.24
C ALA A 236 -11.12 -6.21 8.16
N ILE A 237 -10.85 -7.35 8.79
CA ILE A 237 -11.79 -8.47 8.88
C ILE A 237 -13.02 -8.08 9.68
N LYS A 238 -12.83 -7.47 10.86
CA LYS A 238 -13.94 -7.18 11.80
C LYS A 238 -14.79 -5.98 11.41
N GLU A 239 -14.20 -4.94 10.82
CA GLU A 239 -14.89 -3.67 10.58
C GLU A 239 -15.18 -3.38 9.10
N ALA A 240 -14.55 -4.10 8.16
CA ALA A 240 -14.72 -3.86 6.72
C ALA A 240 -15.17 -5.10 5.92
N ASP A 241 -15.47 -6.23 6.59
CA ASP A 241 -15.85 -7.50 5.96
C ASP A 241 -14.85 -7.92 4.87
N LEU A 242 -13.54 -7.84 5.17
CA LEU A 242 -12.48 -8.14 4.21
C LEU A 242 -12.69 -9.52 3.56
N GLY A 243 -12.70 -9.57 2.23
CA GLY A 243 -13.02 -10.78 1.48
C GLY A 243 -11.83 -11.69 1.13
N SER A 244 -10.61 -11.15 1.04
CA SER A 244 -9.41 -11.92 0.70
C SER A 244 -8.17 -11.38 1.44
N VAL A 245 -7.22 -12.27 1.73
CA VAL A 245 -5.90 -11.95 2.30
C VAL A 245 -4.83 -12.61 1.44
N MET A 246 -3.73 -11.92 1.17
CA MET A 246 -2.57 -12.48 0.46
C MET A 246 -1.42 -12.76 1.43
N ALA A 247 -0.87 -13.97 1.38
CA ALA A 247 0.23 -14.39 2.23
C ALA A 247 1.57 -13.78 1.79
N SER A 248 2.39 -13.33 2.75
CA SER A 248 3.76 -12.84 2.56
C SER A 248 4.68 -13.91 1.98
N TYR A 249 5.73 -13.45 1.27
CA TYR A 249 6.86 -14.26 0.83
C TYR A 249 7.76 -14.78 1.95
N SER A 250 7.84 -14.00 3.04
CA SER A 250 8.81 -14.24 4.11
C SER A 250 8.47 -15.51 4.88
N ASP A 251 9.51 -16.08 5.49
CA ASP A 251 9.35 -17.02 6.59
C ASP A 251 9.32 -16.30 7.93
N ILE A 252 8.59 -16.88 8.89
CA ILE A 252 8.64 -16.51 10.30
C ILE A 252 9.04 -17.77 11.06
N ASP A 253 10.15 -17.67 11.80
CA ASP A 253 10.76 -18.79 12.53
C ASP A 253 11.05 -20.01 11.61
N GLY A 254 11.53 -19.75 10.39
CA GLY A 254 11.90 -20.78 9.43
C GLY A 254 10.72 -21.42 8.68
N ILE A 255 9.49 -20.92 8.84
CA ILE A 255 8.30 -21.44 8.16
C ILE A 255 7.67 -20.34 7.30
N PRO A 256 7.64 -20.50 5.96
CA PRO A 256 6.95 -19.57 5.05
C PRO A 256 5.49 -19.36 5.45
N VAL A 257 5.01 -18.11 5.44
CA VAL A 257 3.67 -17.78 5.99
C VAL A 257 2.55 -18.59 5.33
N ALA A 258 2.61 -18.79 4.01
CA ALA A 258 1.62 -19.60 3.27
C ALA A 258 1.57 -21.08 3.71
N ALA A 259 2.64 -21.62 4.33
CA ALA A 259 2.70 -22.97 4.88
C ALA A 259 2.76 -23.02 6.42
N ASN A 260 2.64 -21.87 7.09
CA ASN A 260 2.71 -21.78 8.54
C ASN A 260 1.32 -21.94 9.16
N LYS A 261 0.97 -23.15 9.61
CA LYS A 261 -0.35 -23.45 10.18
C LYS A 261 -0.70 -22.58 11.41
N LYS A 262 0.31 -22.22 12.23
CA LYS A 262 0.11 -21.34 13.40
C LYS A 262 -0.41 -19.95 12.97
N ILE A 263 0.02 -19.48 11.81
CA ILE A 263 -0.35 -18.16 11.28
C ILE A 263 -1.57 -18.26 10.35
N ALA A 264 -1.51 -19.10 9.32
CA ALA A 264 -2.52 -19.22 8.28
C ALA A 264 -3.86 -19.80 8.76
N THR A 265 -3.83 -20.70 9.76
CA THR A 265 -5.04 -21.22 10.42
C THR A 265 -5.20 -20.62 11.81
N GLY A 266 -4.22 -20.80 12.71
CA GLY A 266 -4.34 -20.41 14.11
C GLY A 266 -4.64 -18.92 14.29
N LEU A 267 -3.71 -18.05 13.89
CA LEU A 267 -3.92 -16.60 14.01
C LEU A 267 -5.05 -16.11 13.09
N LEU A 268 -4.97 -16.39 11.78
CA LEU A 268 -5.86 -15.76 10.81
C LEU A 268 -7.33 -16.24 10.93
N ARG A 269 -7.56 -17.52 11.20
CA ARG A 269 -8.90 -18.12 11.22
C ARG A 269 -9.40 -18.27 12.63
N ASP A 270 -8.64 -18.94 13.50
CA ASP A 270 -9.12 -19.28 14.83
C ASP A 270 -9.18 -18.04 15.74
N THR A 271 -8.13 -17.20 15.72
CA THR A 271 -8.08 -15.97 16.53
C THR A 271 -8.83 -14.81 15.86
N MET A 272 -8.50 -14.47 14.62
CA MET A 272 -9.05 -13.28 13.95
C MET A 272 -10.44 -13.53 13.33
N GLY A 273 -10.86 -14.79 13.15
CA GLY A 273 -12.16 -15.14 12.61
C GLY A 273 -12.32 -14.82 11.11
N PHE A 274 -11.24 -14.83 10.33
CA PHE A 274 -11.34 -14.59 8.89
C PHE A 274 -12.11 -15.73 8.21
N GLU A 275 -13.12 -15.41 7.39
CA GLU A 275 -13.88 -16.41 6.62
C GLU A 275 -13.60 -16.38 5.11
N GLY A 276 -12.87 -15.36 4.64
CA GLY A 276 -12.60 -15.14 3.21
C GLY A 276 -11.47 -16.02 2.67
N VAL A 277 -10.93 -15.70 1.49
CA VAL A 277 -9.89 -16.51 0.83
C VAL A 277 -8.48 -16.11 1.28
N LEU A 278 -7.64 -17.06 1.70
CA LEU A 278 -6.20 -16.86 1.84
C LEU A 278 -5.51 -17.29 0.54
N VAL A 279 -4.92 -16.34 -0.18
CA VAL A 279 -4.21 -16.60 -1.45
C VAL A 279 -2.70 -16.48 -1.25
N SER A 280 -1.91 -17.30 -1.94
CA SER A 280 -0.46 -17.10 -1.98
C SER A 280 -0.12 -15.83 -2.76
N ASP A 281 0.96 -15.14 -2.41
CA ASP A 281 1.56 -14.19 -3.35
C ASP A 281 2.11 -14.94 -4.59
N GLY A 282 2.45 -14.21 -5.65
CA GLY A 282 2.86 -14.81 -6.91
C GLY A 282 4.14 -15.62 -6.75
N ALA A 283 4.06 -16.90 -7.14
CA ALA A 283 5.11 -17.91 -6.99
C ALA A 283 5.55 -18.18 -5.54
N ALA A 284 4.80 -17.71 -4.52
CA ALA A 284 5.18 -17.95 -3.13
C ALA A 284 5.22 -19.45 -2.78
N ILE A 285 4.33 -20.26 -3.35
CA ILE A 285 4.35 -21.73 -3.13
C ILE A 285 5.54 -22.39 -3.85
N LEU A 286 5.90 -21.91 -5.05
CA LEU A 286 7.13 -22.37 -5.72
C LEU A 286 8.36 -22.03 -4.89
N LYS A 287 8.40 -20.83 -4.30
CA LYS A 287 9.48 -20.40 -3.41
C LYS A 287 9.60 -21.24 -2.15
N ILE A 288 8.52 -21.82 -1.63
CA ILE A 288 8.63 -22.81 -0.53
C ILE A 288 9.57 -23.94 -0.96
N PHE A 289 9.45 -24.42 -2.20
CA PHE A 289 10.29 -25.48 -2.75
C PHE A 289 11.68 -25.02 -3.17
N ASP A 290 11.79 -24.03 -4.05
CA ASP A 290 13.04 -23.74 -4.74
C ASP A 290 13.89 -22.64 -4.10
N TYR A 291 13.30 -21.76 -3.29
CA TYR A 291 14.01 -20.72 -2.54
C TYR A 291 14.26 -21.18 -1.10
N HIS A 292 13.20 -21.53 -0.37
CA HIS A 292 13.24 -21.95 1.03
C HIS A 292 13.69 -23.41 1.22
N LYS A 293 13.71 -24.22 0.14
CA LYS A 293 14.16 -25.63 0.14
C LYS A 293 13.34 -26.54 1.07
N ILE A 294 12.03 -26.30 1.15
CA ILE A 294 11.08 -27.08 1.94
C ILE A 294 10.26 -27.99 1.02
N GLY A 295 10.08 -29.27 1.41
CA GLY A 295 9.40 -30.28 0.59
C GLY A 295 10.34 -30.95 -0.43
N LYS A 296 10.08 -32.22 -0.79
CA LYS A 296 10.91 -32.96 -1.75
C LYS A 296 10.60 -32.59 -3.19
N THR A 297 9.39 -32.08 -3.43
CA THR A 297 8.92 -31.61 -4.74
C THR A 297 8.10 -30.33 -4.57
N TYR A 298 7.91 -29.62 -5.69
CA TYR A 298 7.01 -28.47 -5.74
C TYR A 298 5.57 -28.85 -5.34
N GLN A 299 5.08 -30.00 -5.81
CA GLN A 299 3.75 -30.50 -5.45
C GLN A 299 3.61 -30.78 -3.95
N GLU A 300 4.65 -31.35 -3.32
CA GLU A 300 4.65 -31.55 -1.86
C GLU A 300 4.60 -30.21 -1.13
N SER A 301 5.26 -29.17 -1.63
CA SER A 301 5.16 -27.81 -1.07
C SER A 301 3.76 -27.23 -1.19
N GLY A 302 3.07 -27.48 -2.31
CA GLY A 302 1.65 -27.15 -2.46
C GLY A 302 0.76 -27.84 -1.43
N VAL A 303 1.03 -29.11 -1.13
CA VAL A 303 0.31 -29.85 -0.06
C VAL A 303 0.57 -29.23 1.31
N LEU A 304 1.81 -28.86 1.61
CA LEU A 304 2.15 -28.19 2.88
C LEU A 304 1.38 -26.87 3.04
N ALA A 305 1.36 -26.04 1.99
CA ALA A 305 0.63 -24.77 1.99
C ALA A 305 -0.89 -24.97 2.13
N CYS A 306 -1.48 -25.87 1.34
CA CYS A 306 -2.91 -26.15 1.37
C CYS A 306 -3.34 -26.66 2.75
N ARG A 307 -2.58 -27.61 3.31
CA ARG A 307 -2.82 -28.18 4.64
C ARG A 307 -2.67 -27.15 5.77
N ALA A 308 -1.81 -26.15 5.60
CA ALA A 308 -1.61 -25.10 6.58
C ALA A 308 -2.73 -24.06 6.62
N GLY A 309 -3.54 -23.95 5.55
CA GLY A 309 -4.67 -23.02 5.47
C GLY A 309 -4.62 -22.07 4.27
N CYS A 310 -3.57 -22.10 3.43
CA CYS A 310 -3.59 -21.38 2.15
C CYS A 310 -4.63 -22.02 1.24
N ASP A 311 -5.56 -21.23 0.71
CA ASP A 311 -6.69 -21.74 -0.06
C ASP A 311 -6.36 -21.83 -1.55
N THR A 312 -5.58 -20.90 -2.11
CA THR A 312 -5.29 -20.88 -3.55
C THR A 312 -3.85 -20.51 -3.89
N GLU A 313 -3.36 -21.04 -5.00
CA GLU A 313 -2.00 -20.82 -5.50
C GLU A 313 -1.97 -19.87 -6.71
N MET A 314 -1.07 -18.89 -6.67
CA MET A 314 -0.78 -17.93 -7.73
C MET A 314 0.69 -18.04 -8.21
N PRO A 315 0.99 -17.75 -9.49
CA PRO A 315 0.08 -17.23 -10.52
C PRO A 315 -0.65 -18.28 -11.37
N ILE A 316 -0.26 -19.57 -11.33
CA ILE A 316 -0.82 -20.64 -12.21
C ILE A 316 -1.46 -21.80 -11.42
N GLY A 317 -1.01 -22.11 -10.21
CA GLY A 317 -1.57 -23.24 -9.46
C GLY A 317 -1.00 -24.60 -9.84
N ASN A 318 0.25 -24.66 -10.30
CA ASN A 318 0.89 -25.89 -10.78
C ASN A 318 1.05 -26.95 -9.68
N ALA A 319 1.41 -26.58 -8.45
CA ALA A 319 1.46 -27.55 -7.36
C ALA A 319 0.05 -28.03 -6.98
N TYR A 320 -0.93 -27.12 -6.98
CA TYR A 320 -2.29 -27.38 -6.53
C TYR A 320 -3.04 -28.33 -7.47
N ARG A 321 -2.77 -28.29 -8.79
CA ARG A 321 -3.34 -29.24 -9.77
C ARG A 321 -3.10 -30.71 -9.40
N HIS A 322 -2.04 -31.01 -8.63
CA HIS A 322 -1.68 -32.36 -8.19
C HIS A 322 -2.21 -32.75 -6.81
N LEU A 323 -2.95 -31.89 -6.10
CA LEU A 323 -3.54 -32.24 -4.78
C LEU A 323 -4.37 -33.53 -4.78
N PRO A 324 -5.11 -33.93 -5.84
CA PRO A 324 -5.86 -35.19 -5.84
C PRO A 324 -4.97 -36.42 -5.58
N GLU A 325 -3.74 -36.42 -6.09
CA GLU A 325 -2.77 -37.49 -5.88
C GLU A 325 -2.38 -37.62 -4.41
N TYR A 326 -2.29 -36.50 -3.69
CA TYR A 326 -1.89 -36.46 -2.29
C TYR A 326 -3.04 -36.69 -1.33
N ILE A 327 -4.28 -36.45 -1.76
CA ILE A 327 -5.48 -36.93 -1.07
C ILE A 327 -5.53 -38.47 -1.13
N GLY A 328 -5.29 -39.06 -2.30
CA GLY A 328 -5.19 -40.52 -2.45
C GLY A 328 -4.08 -41.16 -1.59
N LYS A 329 -3.01 -40.40 -1.26
CA LYS A 329 -1.91 -40.82 -0.38
C LYS A 329 -2.15 -40.50 1.11
N GLY A 330 -3.27 -39.87 1.48
CA GLY A 330 -3.57 -39.48 2.86
C GLY A 330 -2.76 -38.30 3.41
N MET A 331 -2.09 -37.52 2.56
CA MET A 331 -1.29 -36.36 2.98
C MET A 331 -2.11 -35.06 3.08
N LEU A 332 -3.28 -35.02 2.45
CA LEU A 332 -4.28 -33.95 2.52
C LEU A 332 -5.67 -34.58 2.65
N SER A 333 -6.57 -33.98 3.45
CA SER A 333 -7.95 -34.44 3.54
C SER A 333 -8.83 -33.83 2.44
N LEU A 334 -9.84 -34.59 1.98
CA LEU A 334 -10.87 -34.06 1.08
C LEU A 334 -11.65 -32.90 1.74
N GLU A 335 -11.86 -32.98 3.06
CA GLU A 335 -12.50 -31.90 3.83
C GLU A 335 -11.73 -30.58 3.73
N ARG A 336 -10.41 -30.59 3.85
CA ARG A 336 -9.59 -29.37 3.71
C ARG A 336 -9.68 -28.79 2.30
N LEU A 337 -9.68 -29.65 1.27
CA LEU A 337 -9.92 -29.23 -0.11
C LEU A 337 -11.30 -28.57 -0.24
N ASP A 338 -12.34 -29.22 0.28
CA ASP A 338 -13.71 -28.73 0.23
C ASP A 338 -13.86 -27.38 0.94
N GLU A 339 -13.24 -27.18 2.10
CA GLU A 339 -13.21 -25.89 2.79
C GLU A 339 -12.61 -24.76 1.94
N ALA A 340 -11.48 -25.01 1.28
CA ALA A 340 -10.83 -24.02 0.41
C ALA A 340 -11.74 -23.66 -0.77
N VAL A 341 -12.35 -24.67 -1.40
CA VAL A 341 -13.28 -24.47 -2.53
C VAL A 341 -14.52 -23.71 -2.09
N LYS A 342 -15.09 -24.02 -0.91
CA LYS A 342 -16.25 -23.28 -0.37
C LYS A 342 -15.96 -21.79 -0.25
N ARG A 343 -14.77 -21.39 0.23
CA ARG A 343 -14.39 -19.98 0.36
C ARG A 343 -14.33 -19.29 -1.01
N VAL A 344 -13.69 -19.92 -2.00
CA VAL A 344 -13.62 -19.39 -3.37
C VAL A 344 -15.02 -19.24 -3.99
N LEU A 345 -15.87 -20.27 -3.87
CA LEU A 345 -17.22 -20.25 -4.42
C LEU A 345 -18.09 -19.20 -3.71
N LYS A 346 -17.99 -19.08 -2.38
CA LYS A 346 -18.70 -18.05 -1.59
C LYS A 346 -18.39 -16.66 -2.13
N SER A 347 -17.11 -16.33 -2.35
CA SER A 347 -16.72 -15.04 -2.94
C SER A 347 -17.33 -14.83 -4.34
N LYS A 348 -17.34 -15.85 -5.20
CA LYS A 348 -17.96 -15.75 -6.54
C LYS A 348 -19.46 -15.48 -6.49
N PHE A 349 -20.19 -16.12 -5.56
CA PHE A 349 -21.62 -15.86 -5.37
C PHE A 349 -21.87 -14.46 -4.79
N GLU A 350 -21.16 -14.08 -3.73
CA GLU A 350 -21.39 -12.81 -3.03
C GLU A 350 -21.07 -11.58 -3.89
N TYR A 351 -20.11 -11.70 -4.81
CA TYR A 351 -19.77 -10.64 -5.77
C TYR A 351 -20.55 -10.75 -7.09
N GLY A 352 -21.56 -11.61 -7.13
CA GLY A 352 -22.56 -11.65 -8.20
C GLY A 352 -22.10 -12.27 -9.51
N LEU A 353 -20.95 -12.96 -9.54
CA LEU A 353 -20.41 -13.54 -10.79
C LEU A 353 -21.35 -14.59 -11.40
N PHE A 354 -22.08 -15.36 -10.59
CA PHE A 354 -23.04 -16.34 -11.10
C PHE A 354 -24.29 -15.71 -11.71
N ASP A 355 -24.64 -14.50 -11.26
CA ASP A 355 -25.91 -13.86 -11.63
C ASP A 355 -25.69 -12.78 -12.71
N ASN A 356 -24.52 -12.14 -12.73
CA ASN A 356 -24.10 -11.14 -13.72
C ASN A 356 -22.60 -11.31 -14.07
N PRO A 357 -22.22 -12.36 -14.83
CA PRO A 357 -20.81 -12.63 -15.17
C PRO A 357 -20.24 -11.68 -16.25
N TYR A 358 -21.09 -10.97 -16.99
CA TYR A 358 -20.69 -10.18 -18.16
C TYR A 358 -20.64 -8.68 -17.86
N VAL A 359 -19.83 -7.95 -18.62
CA VAL A 359 -19.74 -6.49 -18.59
C VAL A 359 -20.59 -5.83 -19.65
N ASP A 360 -21.11 -4.64 -19.32
CA ASP A 360 -21.86 -3.80 -20.26
C ASP A 360 -20.90 -2.90 -21.04
N GLU A 361 -20.52 -3.34 -22.23
CA GLU A 361 -19.51 -2.67 -23.08
C GLU A 361 -19.86 -1.21 -23.41
N LYS A 362 -21.15 -0.84 -23.37
CA LYS A 362 -21.61 0.51 -23.68
C LYS A 362 -21.35 1.51 -22.54
N LYS A 363 -21.09 1.03 -21.32
CA LYS A 363 -20.91 1.87 -20.13
C LYS A 363 -19.44 2.09 -19.76
N ILE A 364 -18.51 1.49 -20.49
CA ILE A 364 -17.07 1.56 -20.20
C ILE A 364 -16.58 2.99 -20.25
N SER A 365 -16.86 3.70 -21.36
CA SER A 365 -16.42 5.09 -21.54
C SER A 365 -16.94 6.01 -20.45
N VAL A 366 -18.20 5.85 -20.04
CA VAL A 366 -18.81 6.62 -18.94
C VAL A 366 -18.13 6.32 -17.61
N SER A 367 -17.82 5.05 -17.34
CA SER A 367 -17.17 4.64 -16.09
C SER A 367 -15.72 5.14 -16.00
N MET A 368 -15.02 5.22 -17.13
CA MET A 368 -13.64 5.71 -17.21
C MET A 368 -13.55 7.25 -17.28
N ALA A 369 -14.60 7.96 -17.69
CA ALA A 369 -14.59 9.41 -17.92
C ALA A 369 -15.21 10.25 -16.78
N ASN A 370 -15.23 9.74 -15.55
CA ASN A 370 -15.80 10.46 -14.40
C ASN A 370 -14.93 11.67 -14.01
N ASP A 371 -15.28 12.88 -14.45
CA ASP A 371 -14.47 14.09 -14.19
C ASP A 371 -14.24 14.39 -12.70
N LYS A 372 -15.14 13.98 -11.79
CA LYS A 372 -14.98 14.17 -10.34
C LYS A 372 -13.76 13.44 -9.78
N LYS A 373 -13.26 12.42 -10.48
CA LYS A 373 -12.04 11.70 -10.07
C LYS A 373 -10.82 12.62 -10.01
N TRP A 374 -10.76 13.63 -10.88
CA TRP A 374 -9.63 14.56 -10.91
C TRP A 374 -9.65 15.59 -9.79
N GLU A 375 -10.85 16.00 -9.33
CA GLU A 375 -11.01 16.80 -8.10
C GLU A 375 -10.48 16.03 -6.89
N LEU A 376 -10.79 14.72 -6.80
CA LEU A 376 -10.30 13.86 -5.74
C LEU A 376 -8.78 13.64 -5.82
N VAL A 377 -8.21 13.42 -7.02
CA VAL A 377 -6.75 13.34 -7.21
C VAL A 377 -6.09 14.61 -6.72
N GLU A 378 -6.59 15.79 -7.14
CA GLU A 378 -6.08 17.09 -6.73
C GLU A 378 -6.14 17.26 -5.21
N GLN A 379 -7.28 16.92 -4.59
CA GLN A 379 -7.45 17.00 -3.16
C GLN A 379 -6.47 16.10 -2.40
N ILE A 380 -6.36 14.82 -2.75
CA ILE A 380 -5.42 13.90 -2.08
C ILE A 380 -3.99 14.40 -2.26
N THR A 381 -3.62 14.84 -3.46
CA THR A 381 -2.27 15.33 -3.72
C THR A 381 -1.96 16.55 -2.87
N GLU A 382 -2.78 17.60 -2.91
CA GLU A 382 -2.56 18.85 -2.16
C GLU A 382 -2.51 18.61 -0.65
N GLU A 383 -3.44 17.82 -0.14
CA GLU A 383 -3.54 17.53 1.28
C GLU A 383 -2.41 16.63 1.80
N SER A 384 -1.68 15.94 0.91
CA SER A 384 -0.55 15.07 1.25
C SER A 384 0.81 15.78 1.28
N ILE A 385 0.92 17.01 0.73
CA ILE A 385 2.19 17.73 0.68
C ILE A 385 2.60 18.19 2.08
N ILE A 386 3.84 17.87 2.47
CA ILE A 386 4.37 18.13 3.81
C ILE A 386 5.45 19.20 3.72
N LEU A 387 5.30 20.27 4.50
CA LEU A 387 6.36 21.26 4.69
C LEU A 387 7.24 20.81 5.86
N LEU A 388 8.49 20.42 5.59
CA LEU A 388 9.42 19.95 6.61
C LEU A 388 10.24 21.08 7.24
N LYS A 389 10.50 22.15 6.48
CA LYS A 389 11.29 23.31 6.90
C LYS A 389 10.89 24.55 6.12
N ASN A 390 10.89 25.72 6.75
CA ASN A 390 10.66 27.01 6.09
C ASN A 390 11.34 28.19 6.84
N ASP A 391 12.67 28.23 6.81
CA ASP A 391 13.45 29.29 7.43
C ASP A 391 13.24 30.63 6.70
N ASN A 392 13.34 31.72 7.47
CA ASN A 392 13.18 33.10 6.98
C ASN A 392 11.85 33.37 6.23
N LYS A 393 10.88 32.44 6.32
CA LYS A 393 9.63 32.47 5.57
C LYS A 393 9.89 32.63 4.06
N LEU A 394 10.86 31.89 3.52
CA LEU A 394 11.14 31.87 2.08
C LEU A 394 9.91 31.45 1.29
N LEU A 395 9.20 30.42 1.76
CA LEU A 395 7.90 30.05 1.25
C LEU A 395 6.78 30.82 1.98
N PRO A 396 5.75 31.30 1.25
CA PRO A 396 5.58 31.20 -0.20
C PRO A 396 6.43 32.20 -1.01
N ILE A 397 6.88 31.79 -2.19
CA ILE A 397 7.59 32.62 -3.17
C ILE A 397 6.59 33.55 -3.87
N LYS A 398 6.94 34.83 -4.01
CA LYS A 398 6.15 35.77 -4.81
C LYS A 398 6.21 35.43 -6.30
N LYS A 399 5.05 35.42 -6.97
CA LYS A 399 4.92 35.31 -8.43
C LYS A 399 5.72 36.41 -9.14
N GLY A 400 6.19 36.14 -10.36
CA GLY A 400 6.99 37.04 -11.20
C GLY A 400 8.50 37.02 -10.94
N LYS A 401 8.96 36.26 -9.94
CA LYS A 401 10.39 36.07 -9.64
C LYS A 401 11.11 35.27 -10.72
N LYS A 402 12.44 35.45 -10.83
CA LYS A 402 13.30 34.55 -11.60
C LYS A 402 13.62 33.30 -10.78
N ILE A 403 13.09 32.16 -11.22
CA ILE A 403 13.23 30.87 -10.52
C ILE A 403 14.10 29.93 -11.35
N ALA A 404 15.12 29.37 -10.72
CA ALA A 404 15.83 28.21 -11.26
C ALA A 404 15.12 26.94 -10.77
N VAL A 405 14.66 26.09 -11.69
CA VAL A 405 14.26 24.72 -11.34
C VAL A 405 15.42 23.80 -11.69
N ILE A 406 16.00 23.13 -10.70
CA ILE A 406 17.19 22.29 -10.87
C ILE A 406 16.93 20.89 -10.32
N GLY A 407 17.46 19.87 -11.00
CA GLY A 407 17.38 18.47 -10.57
C GLY A 407 16.52 17.60 -11.50
N PRO A 408 16.58 16.26 -11.33
CA PRO A 408 16.01 15.32 -12.29
C PRO A 408 14.49 15.29 -12.36
N HIS A 409 13.78 15.82 -11.35
CA HIS A 409 12.32 15.61 -11.24
C HIS A 409 11.50 16.77 -11.83
N GLY A 410 11.98 18.01 -11.72
CA GLY A 410 11.18 19.21 -12.04
C GLY A 410 10.70 19.27 -13.49
N GLY A 411 11.47 18.70 -14.42
CA GLY A 411 11.13 18.59 -15.84
C GLY A 411 10.58 17.22 -16.26
N SER A 412 10.29 16.30 -15.34
CA SER A 412 9.83 14.94 -15.66
C SER A 412 8.33 14.76 -15.35
N LEU A 413 7.63 14.10 -16.28
CA LEU A 413 6.26 13.63 -16.06
C LEU A 413 6.21 12.27 -15.35
N ARG A 414 7.30 11.48 -15.45
CA ARG A 414 7.36 10.09 -14.97
C ARG A 414 7.82 9.96 -13.53
N GLU A 415 8.85 10.69 -13.11
CA GLU A 415 9.45 10.48 -11.78
C GLU A 415 8.47 10.71 -10.61
N PRO A 416 7.50 11.65 -10.67
CA PRO A 416 6.50 11.82 -9.62
C PRO A 416 5.44 10.69 -9.53
N ILE A 417 5.46 9.72 -10.45
CA ILE A 417 4.44 8.68 -10.57
C ILE A 417 4.88 7.38 -9.90
N SER A 418 3.94 6.77 -9.17
CA SER A 418 4.16 5.54 -8.42
C SER A 418 4.30 4.30 -9.31
N GLY A 419 4.94 3.26 -8.77
CA GLY A 419 4.84 1.90 -9.31
C GLY A 419 3.41 1.37 -9.22
N TYR A 420 3.14 0.19 -9.79
CA TYR A 420 1.80 -0.41 -9.81
C TYR A 420 0.70 0.50 -10.42
N THR A 421 1.09 1.39 -11.32
CA THR A 421 0.21 2.26 -12.11
C THR A 421 0.22 1.84 -13.57
N TYR A 422 -0.74 2.35 -14.35
CA TYR A 422 -0.79 2.10 -15.80
C TYR A 422 0.54 2.42 -16.52
N PRO A 423 1.18 3.60 -16.31
CA PRO A 423 2.50 3.86 -16.88
C PRO A 423 3.58 2.84 -16.50
N ALA A 424 3.65 2.43 -15.23
CA ALA A 424 4.63 1.47 -14.78
C ALA A 424 4.40 0.07 -15.40
N TYR A 425 3.14 -0.28 -15.68
CA TYR A 425 2.79 -1.51 -16.40
C TYR A 425 3.21 -1.45 -17.88
N VAL A 426 3.00 -0.30 -18.54
CA VAL A 426 3.46 -0.08 -19.92
C VAL A 426 4.98 -0.21 -20.00
N GLU A 427 5.71 0.40 -19.06
CA GLU A 427 7.18 0.31 -18.99
C GLU A 427 7.65 -1.13 -18.81
N MET A 428 7.01 -1.88 -17.91
CA MET A 428 7.34 -3.29 -17.69
C MET A 428 7.05 -4.15 -18.92
N MET A 429 5.96 -3.87 -19.64
CA MET A 429 5.68 -4.50 -20.91
C MET A 429 6.75 -4.16 -21.95
N ILE A 430 7.11 -2.90 -22.14
CA ILE A 430 8.15 -2.50 -23.11
C ILE A 430 9.49 -3.16 -22.77
N ALA A 431 9.88 -3.14 -21.48
CA ALA A 431 11.12 -3.77 -21.02
C ALA A 431 11.12 -5.29 -21.26
N ALA A 432 10.00 -5.97 -21.04
CA ALA A 432 9.85 -7.42 -21.24
C ALA A 432 10.06 -7.89 -22.69
N ASN A 433 10.06 -6.97 -23.65
CA ASN A 433 10.15 -7.30 -25.08
C ASN A 433 11.40 -6.71 -25.76
N ASN A 434 12.30 -6.08 -25.00
CA ASN A 434 13.58 -5.60 -25.53
C ASN A 434 14.63 -6.73 -25.50
N GLU A 435 15.01 -7.26 -26.66
CA GLU A 435 15.98 -8.36 -26.80
C GLU A 435 17.41 -8.01 -26.33
N GLU A 436 17.76 -6.71 -26.29
CA GLU A 436 19.04 -6.21 -25.80
C GLU A 436 19.09 -6.03 -24.26
N SER A 437 17.98 -6.28 -23.56
CA SER A 437 17.99 -6.24 -22.10
C SER A 437 18.62 -7.54 -21.55
N ASP A 438 19.86 -7.46 -21.09
CA ASP A 438 20.56 -8.54 -20.34
C ASP A 438 19.90 -8.86 -18.97
N MET A 439 18.75 -8.26 -18.67
CA MET A 439 18.05 -8.41 -17.40
C MET A 439 16.91 -9.43 -17.55
N GLU A 440 17.09 -10.63 -16.98
CA GLU A 440 16.00 -11.62 -16.89
C GLU A 440 14.81 -11.02 -16.14
N ILE A 441 13.74 -10.69 -16.85
CA ILE A 441 12.45 -10.30 -16.27
C ILE A 441 11.78 -11.58 -15.75
N SER A 442 12.15 -11.98 -14.54
CA SER A 442 11.38 -12.92 -13.76
C SER A 442 10.34 -12.12 -12.97
N PHE A 443 9.06 -12.28 -13.28
CA PHE A 443 8.03 -11.92 -12.32
C PHE A 443 8.12 -12.91 -11.17
N GLN A 444 8.76 -12.53 -10.06
CA GLN A 444 8.78 -13.31 -8.83
C GLN A 444 9.31 -14.76 -8.99
N GLY A 445 10.20 -15.04 -9.94
CA GLY A 445 10.74 -16.39 -10.24
C GLY A 445 10.06 -17.11 -11.41
N MET A 446 9.16 -16.46 -12.15
CA MET A 446 8.48 -17.06 -13.31
C MET A 446 9.39 -17.53 -14.44
N SER A 447 10.56 -16.91 -14.64
CA SER A 447 11.54 -17.39 -15.63
C SER A 447 12.03 -18.79 -15.27
N ASP A 448 12.05 -19.15 -13.97
CA ASP A 448 12.54 -20.44 -13.50
C ASP A 448 11.48 -21.56 -13.54
N GLU A 449 10.18 -21.23 -13.43
CA GLU A 449 9.07 -22.18 -13.56
C GLU A 449 8.89 -22.64 -15.02
N ALA A 450 8.85 -21.68 -15.95
CA ALA A 450 8.71 -21.98 -17.38
C ALA A 450 9.97 -22.63 -18.00
N LYS A 451 11.17 -22.37 -17.45
CA LYS A 451 12.40 -23.11 -17.81
C LYS A 451 12.30 -24.61 -17.45
N LYS A 452 11.54 -24.97 -16.41
CA LYS A 452 11.41 -26.36 -15.94
C LYS A 452 10.30 -27.14 -16.65
N ASP A 453 9.16 -26.52 -16.94
CA ASP A 453 8.07 -27.16 -17.72
C ASP A 453 8.48 -27.43 -19.18
N LYS A 454 9.43 -26.67 -19.74
CA LYS A 454 9.94 -26.85 -21.12
C LYS A 454 11.30 -27.56 -21.22
N ALA A 455 11.76 -28.25 -20.18
CA ALA A 455 13.01 -29.04 -20.25
C ALA A 455 12.99 -30.17 -21.32
N SER A 456 11.87 -30.38 -22.02
CA SER A 456 11.74 -31.25 -23.21
C SER A 456 11.84 -30.54 -24.58
N ASN A 457 11.90 -29.19 -24.66
CA ASN A 457 12.06 -28.43 -25.90
C ASN A 457 13.05 -27.27 -25.71
N LYS A 458 14.25 -27.39 -26.30
CA LYS A 458 15.40 -26.51 -26.07
C LYS A 458 15.32 -25.09 -26.68
N ASP A 459 14.24 -24.75 -27.40
CA ASP A 459 14.24 -23.58 -28.29
C ASP A 459 13.23 -22.45 -27.93
N GLU A 460 12.49 -22.51 -26.82
CA GLU A 460 11.55 -21.43 -26.46
C GLU A 460 11.81 -20.84 -25.06
N LYS A 461 12.13 -19.54 -25.02
CA LYS A 461 12.19 -18.76 -23.76
C LYS A 461 10.80 -18.70 -23.09
N PRO A 462 10.73 -18.70 -21.74
CA PRO A 462 9.52 -18.36 -20.98
C PRO A 462 8.84 -17.07 -21.47
N LYS A 463 7.51 -17.07 -21.59
CA LYS A 463 6.74 -15.82 -21.79
C LYS A 463 6.52 -15.16 -20.43
N SER A 464 6.94 -13.89 -20.28
CA SER A 464 6.64 -13.04 -19.13
C SER A 464 5.13 -12.71 -19.10
N PRO A 465 4.50 -12.48 -17.93
CA PRO A 465 3.11 -11.97 -17.88
C PRO A 465 2.90 -10.69 -18.67
N PHE A 466 3.99 -9.97 -18.95
CA PHE A 466 4.04 -8.68 -19.63
C PHE A 466 4.61 -8.79 -21.05
N THR A 467 4.70 -9.99 -21.62
CA THR A 467 5.12 -10.19 -23.02
C THR A 467 4.06 -9.67 -24.00
N VAL A 468 4.51 -9.14 -25.15
CA VAL A 468 3.64 -8.52 -26.17
C VAL A 468 2.75 -9.48 -26.95
N ALA A 469 2.79 -10.80 -26.70
CA ALA A 469 1.98 -11.78 -27.46
C ALA A 469 0.45 -11.54 -27.38
N VAL A 470 0.03 -10.65 -26.48
CA VAL A 470 -1.36 -10.19 -26.32
C VAL A 470 -1.73 -9.10 -27.33
N PHE A 471 -0.77 -8.31 -27.83
CA PHE A 471 -0.99 -7.11 -28.65
C PHE A 471 -0.30 -7.20 -30.01
N ASN A 472 -0.82 -6.46 -30.99
CA ASN A 472 -0.18 -6.35 -32.31
C ASN A 472 0.89 -5.25 -32.35
N ASN A 473 1.71 -5.22 -33.41
CA ASN A 473 2.83 -4.27 -33.51
C ASN A 473 2.44 -2.78 -33.50
N GLU A 474 1.29 -2.43 -34.09
CA GLU A 474 0.81 -1.04 -34.12
C GLU A 474 0.39 -0.58 -32.72
N GLU A 475 -0.28 -1.45 -31.97
CA GLU A 475 -0.65 -1.23 -30.58
C GLU A 475 0.57 -1.01 -29.68
N ILE A 476 1.61 -1.82 -29.84
CA ILE A 476 2.85 -1.70 -29.06
C ILE A 476 3.55 -0.37 -29.36
N GLU A 477 3.60 0.05 -30.62
CA GLU A 477 4.22 1.32 -31.00
C GLU A 477 3.49 2.51 -30.38
N SER A 478 2.15 2.44 -30.28
CA SER A 478 1.34 3.50 -29.66
C SER A 478 1.64 3.72 -28.17
N LEU A 479 2.14 2.68 -27.48
CA LEU A 479 2.47 2.74 -26.05
C LEU A 479 3.85 3.34 -25.76
N LYS A 480 4.70 3.54 -26.77
CA LYS A 480 6.04 4.10 -26.58
C LYS A 480 6.03 5.61 -26.30
N ASP A 481 5.01 6.33 -26.78
CA ASP A 481 4.87 7.77 -26.54
C ASP A 481 4.08 8.06 -25.24
N MET A 482 4.73 7.78 -24.11
CA MET A 482 4.14 8.00 -22.78
C MET A 482 3.89 9.48 -22.47
N ASP A 483 4.68 10.40 -23.03
CA ASP A 483 4.51 11.84 -22.83
C ASP A 483 3.16 12.33 -23.38
N SER A 484 2.75 11.84 -24.56
CA SER A 484 1.42 12.12 -25.10
C SER A 484 0.30 11.57 -24.22
N ILE A 485 0.49 10.41 -23.57
CA ILE A 485 -0.48 9.85 -22.62
C ILE A 485 -0.58 10.74 -21.38
N TYR A 486 0.55 11.15 -20.79
CA TYR A 486 0.58 12.04 -19.64
C TYR A 486 -0.12 13.37 -19.91
N LYS A 487 0.20 14.01 -21.03
CA LYS A 487 -0.36 15.31 -21.40
C LYS A 487 -1.80 15.21 -21.89
N GLY A 488 -2.14 14.15 -22.61
CA GLY A 488 -3.47 13.94 -23.18
C GLY A 488 -4.48 13.41 -22.16
N GLN A 489 -4.26 12.20 -21.65
CA GLN A 489 -5.22 11.50 -20.77
C GLN A 489 -5.27 12.14 -19.37
N TYR A 490 -4.11 12.50 -18.80
CA TYR A 490 -4.01 12.98 -17.43
C TYR A 490 -3.90 14.51 -17.31
N LYS A 491 -3.76 15.21 -18.44
CA LYS A 491 -3.54 16.66 -18.49
C LYS A 491 -2.40 17.09 -17.56
N GLN A 492 -1.40 16.22 -17.41
CA GLN A 492 -0.30 16.41 -16.47
C GLN A 492 0.66 17.47 -17.00
N LYS A 493 1.21 18.25 -16.07
CA LYS A 493 2.27 19.22 -16.33
C LYS A 493 3.51 18.83 -15.55
N THR A 494 4.68 19.21 -16.06
CA THR A 494 5.91 19.24 -15.27
C THR A 494 5.88 20.42 -14.30
N LEU A 495 6.72 20.39 -13.25
CA LEU A 495 6.83 21.53 -12.32
C LEU A 495 7.36 22.77 -13.04
N VAL A 496 8.29 22.59 -14.00
CA VAL A 496 8.79 23.67 -14.88
C VAL A 496 7.64 24.33 -15.64
N GLU A 497 6.78 23.55 -16.30
CA GLU A 497 5.61 24.06 -17.04
C GLU A 497 4.59 24.75 -16.13
N PHE A 498 4.41 24.27 -14.89
CA PHE A 498 3.51 24.90 -13.93
C PHE A 498 4.04 26.26 -13.47
N LEU A 499 5.27 26.32 -12.97
CA LEU A 499 5.88 27.56 -12.45
C LEU A 499 6.08 28.63 -13.55
N SER A 500 6.30 28.20 -14.80
CA SER A 500 6.48 29.12 -15.94
C SER A 500 5.24 29.94 -16.28
N GLN A 501 4.07 29.58 -15.74
CA GLN A 501 2.83 30.35 -15.95
C GLN A 501 2.83 31.68 -15.18
N GLU A 502 3.56 31.75 -14.06
CA GLU A 502 3.50 32.87 -13.12
C GLU A 502 4.88 33.49 -12.85
N SER A 503 5.97 32.86 -13.32
CA SER A 503 7.35 33.28 -13.07
C SER A 503 8.24 33.10 -14.30
N ILE A 504 9.40 33.79 -14.31
CA ILE A 504 10.44 33.55 -15.30
C ILE A 504 11.25 32.34 -14.82
N VAL A 505 11.09 31.19 -15.49
CA VAL A 505 11.72 29.94 -15.08
C VAL A 505 12.86 29.58 -16.02
N SER A 506 14.03 29.29 -15.44
CA SER A 506 15.14 28.63 -16.11
C SER A 506 15.25 27.20 -15.55
N TYR A 507 15.46 26.22 -16.42
CA TYR A 507 15.56 24.82 -16.02
C TYR A 507 16.93 24.26 -16.36
N ALA A 508 17.49 23.46 -15.44
CA ALA A 508 18.64 22.60 -15.72
C ALA A 508 18.47 21.26 -14.99
N LYS A 509 18.56 20.15 -15.71
CA LYS A 509 18.44 18.82 -15.11
C LYS A 509 19.55 18.56 -14.07
N GLY A 510 20.78 18.97 -14.38
CA GLY A 510 21.94 18.86 -13.49
C GLY A 510 22.52 17.45 -13.41
N CYS A 511 21.71 16.45 -13.04
CA CYS A 511 22.08 15.04 -13.02
C CYS A 511 20.85 14.14 -13.26
N ASP A 512 21.10 12.85 -13.50
CA ASP A 512 20.08 11.82 -13.46
C ASP A 512 19.77 11.36 -12.03
N VAL A 513 18.76 10.50 -11.86
CA VAL A 513 18.32 10.05 -10.52
C VAL A 513 19.39 9.18 -9.86
N ILE A 514 19.98 8.21 -10.58
CA ILE A 514 20.83 7.17 -9.98
C ILE A 514 22.30 7.26 -10.41
N ASP A 515 22.60 7.90 -11.54
CA ASP A 515 23.96 7.87 -12.08
C ASP A 515 24.95 8.79 -11.37
N ASP A 516 26.23 8.61 -11.73
CA ASP A 516 27.35 9.37 -11.18
C ASP A 516 27.82 10.52 -12.10
N SER A 517 27.07 10.85 -13.15
CA SER A 517 27.48 11.87 -14.11
C SER A 517 27.33 13.28 -13.54
N THR A 518 28.39 14.08 -13.68
CA THR A 518 28.40 15.49 -13.24
C THR A 518 28.37 16.49 -14.40
N ASP A 519 28.16 16.03 -15.64
CA ASP A 519 28.30 16.86 -16.84
C ASP A 519 27.30 18.04 -16.86
N GLY A 520 26.11 17.85 -16.27
CA GLY A 520 25.09 18.91 -16.16
C GLY A 520 25.33 19.94 -15.05
N PHE A 521 26.38 19.78 -14.22
CA PHE A 521 26.58 20.65 -13.05
C PHE A 521 26.91 22.09 -13.45
N ALA A 522 27.72 22.28 -14.48
CA ALA A 522 28.13 23.62 -14.92
C ALA A 522 26.93 24.45 -15.39
N GLU A 523 26.01 23.84 -16.14
CA GLU A 523 24.76 24.47 -16.56
C GLU A 523 23.86 24.79 -15.37
N ALA A 524 23.68 23.83 -14.45
CA ALA A 524 22.86 24.02 -13.26
C ALA A 524 23.37 25.17 -12.38
N ILE A 525 24.69 25.27 -12.15
CA ILE A 525 25.29 26.35 -11.38
C ILE A 525 25.04 27.70 -12.06
N LYS A 526 25.19 27.77 -13.40
CA LYS A 526 24.92 29.00 -14.16
C LYS A 526 23.45 29.43 -14.02
N VAL A 527 22.52 28.50 -14.21
CA VAL A 527 21.08 28.74 -14.07
C VAL A 527 20.72 29.23 -12.66
N ALA A 528 21.32 28.65 -11.63
CA ALA A 528 21.15 29.11 -10.25
C ALA A 528 21.67 30.55 -10.04
N GLN A 529 22.87 30.87 -10.53
CA GLN A 529 23.48 32.20 -10.37
C GLN A 529 22.65 33.32 -11.03
N GLU A 530 22.03 33.03 -12.16
CA GLU A 530 21.19 33.96 -12.92
C GLU A 530 19.76 34.13 -12.35
N SER A 531 19.38 33.32 -11.37
CA SER A 531 18.05 33.30 -10.75
C SER A 531 18.03 33.99 -9.37
N GLU A 532 16.84 34.34 -8.88
CA GLU A 532 16.64 34.94 -7.56
C GLU A 532 16.46 33.88 -6.46
N VAL A 533 15.89 32.73 -6.82
CA VAL A 533 15.61 31.59 -5.94
C VAL A 533 15.76 30.30 -6.72
N VAL A 534 16.21 29.24 -6.05
CA VAL A 534 16.32 27.91 -6.64
C VAL A 534 15.26 26.99 -6.04
N VAL A 535 14.49 26.34 -6.90
CA VAL A 535 13.65 25.18 -6.58
C VAL A 535 14.43 23.94 -6.99
N MET A 536 14.98 23.25 -6.00
CA MET A 536 15.80 22.05 -6.19
C MET A 536 14.91 20.81 -6.05
N THR A 537 14.94 19.91 -7.03
CA THR A 537 14.02 18.76 -7.14
C THR A 537 14.78 17.44 -7.13
N LEU A 538 14.89 16.81 -5.95
CA LEU A 538 15.75 15.65 -5.71
C LEU A 538 14.97 14.49 -5.09
N GLY A 539 15.64 13.35 -4.97
CA GLY A 539 15.13 12.16 -4.29
C GLY A 539 15.24 10.95 -5.19
N GLY A 540 14.16 10.22 -5.37
CA GLY A 540 14.17 8.95 -6.08
C GLY A 540 12.96 8.72 -6.97
N ASN A 541 12.98 7.58 -7.63
CA ASN A 541 11.94 7.10 -8.53
C ASN A 541 11.50 5.68 -8.18
N CYS A 542 10.34 5.29 -8.72
CA CYS A 542 9.66 4.05 -8.37
C CYS A 542 9.33 3.20 -9.60
N GLY A 543 9.50 1.89 -9.49
CA GLY A 543 9.22 0.93 -10.56
C GLY A 543 10.09 -0.33 -10.46
N TRP A 544 10.22 -1.06 -11.56
CA TRP A 544 10.98 -2.32 -11.61
C TRP A 544 12.36 -2.23 -12.27
N PHE A 545 12.69 -1.11 -12.92
CA PHE A 545 13.89 -0.96 -13.75
C PHE A 545 14.59 0.36 -13.48
N GLY A 546 15.89 0.33 -13.21
CA GLY A 546 16.69 1.54 -12.99
C GLY A 546 16.08 2.46 -11.93
N THR A 547 15.51 1.88 -10.87
CA THR A 547 14.73 2.59 -9.86
C THR A 547 15.35 2.54 -8.48
N THR A 548 15.01 3.53 -7.66
CA THR A 548 15.49 3.65 -6.27
C THR A 548 14.57 2.98 -5.25
N GLY A 549 13.35 2.63 -5.65
CA GLY A 549 12.39 1.88 -4.85
C GLY A 549 11.34 1.22 -5.73
N GLY A 550 10.56 0.34 -5.13
CA GLY A 550 9.72 -0.64 -5.81
C GLY A 550 9.91 -2.04 -5.23
N GLU A 551 9.06 -2.97 -5.66
CA GLU A 551 9.19 -4.38 -5.28
C GLU A 551 10.54 -4.96 -5.74
N GLY A 552 11.30 -5.52 -4.79
CA GLY A 552 12.65 -6.04 -5.05
C GLY A 552 13.71 -4.97 -5.30
N LYS A 553 13.42 -3.70 -4.98
CA LYS A 553 14.32 -2.55 -5.14
C LYS A 553 14.62 -1.91 -3.80
N ASP A 554 15.36 -2.65 -2.98
CA ASP A 554 15.71 -2.25 -1.62
C ASP A 554 17.00 -1.42 -1.60
N ARG A 555 17.17 -0.60 -0.55
CA ARG A 555 18.30 0.32 -0.44
C ARG A 555 19.17 0.00 0.76
N SER A 556 20.48 0.03 0.57
CA SER A 556 21.46 -0.11 1.66
C SER A 556 21.85 1.21 2.33
N THR A 557 21.34 2.33 1.81
CA THR A 557 21.58 3.70 2.31
C THR A 557 20.32 4.54 2.22
N LEU A 558 20.19 5.53 3.09
CA LEU A 558 19.12 6.54 3.05
C LEU A 558 19.56 7.85 2.37
N GLU A 559 20.83 8.00 2.02
CA GLU A 559 21.33 9.23 1.36
C GLU A 559 20.65 9.49 0.01
N LEU A 560 20.76 10.70 -0.54
CA LEU A 560 20.24 10.95 -1.88
C LEU A 560 20.98 10.08 -2.93
N PRO A 561 20.26 9.43 -3.87
CA PRO A 561 20.86 8.57 -4.89
C PRO A 561 21.77 9.33 -5.88
N GLY A 562 22.71 8.59 -6.49
CA GLY A 562 23.66 9.11 -7.46
C GLY A 562 24.48 10.29 -6.94
N VAL A 563 24.71 11.30 -7.78
CA VAL A 563 25.43 12.53 -7.42
C VAL A 563 24.53 13.68 -6.96
N GLN A 564 23.25 13.42 -6.66
CA GLN A 564 22.27 14.46 -6.31
C GLN A 564 22.69 15.30 -5.09
N GLN A 565 23.25 14.67 -4.04
CA GLN A 565 23.77 15.39 -2.88
C GLN A 565 24.91 16.35 -3.26
N LYS A 566 25.83 15.93 -4.12
CA LYS A 566 26.93 16.79 -4.60
C LYS A 566 26.40 17.97 -5.41
N LEU A 567 25.37 17.75 -6.24
CA LEU A 567 24.73 18.82 -6.99
C LEU A 567 24.12 19.84 -6.03
N LEU A 568 23.37 19.39 -5.01
CA LEU A 568 22.79 20.26 -3.99
C LEU A 568 23.84 21.13 -3.29
N GLU A 569 24.96 20.54 -2.88
CA GLU A 569 26.08 21.25 -2.26
C GLU A 569 26.68 22.33 -3.18
N LYS A 570 26.85 22.03 -4.48
CA LYS A 570 27.35 22.99 -5.46
C LYS A 570 26.38 24.15 -5.68
N ILE A 571 25.08 23.89 -5.70
CA ILE A 571 24.07 24.93 -5.84
C ILE A 571 23.99 25.78 -4.56
N ALA A 572 24.02 25.16 -3.37
CA ALA A 572 24.06 25.89 -2.10
C ALA A 572 25.28 26.82 -1.98
N ALA A 573 26.43 26.40 -2.50
CA ALA A 573 27.64 27.22 -2.53
C ALA A 573 27.50 28.52 -3.37
N THR A 574 26.45 28.65 -4.20
CA THR A 574 26.16 29.91 -4.92
C THR A 574 25.56 30.99 -4.01
N GLY A 575 25.11 30.63 -2.80
CA GLY A 575 24.49 31.54 -1.84
C GLY A 575 23.06 31.97 -2.18
N LYS A 576 22.43 31.34 -3.18
CA LYS A 576 21.02 31.58 -3.53
C LYS A 576 20.09 30.88 -2.51
N PRO A 577 18.93 31.46 -2.19
CA PRO A 577 17.92 30.77 -1.39
C PRO A 577 17.43 29.51 -2.10
N ILE A 578 17.28 28.41 -1.36
CA ILE A 578 16.89 27.10 -1.90
C ILE A 578 15.61 26.59 -1.26
N VAL A 579 14.65 26.24 -2.10
CA VAL A 579 13.53 25.35 -1.77
C VAL A 579 13.84 23.96 -2.30
N LEU A 580 14.08 22.99 -1.41
CA LEU A 580 14.26 21.60 -1.77
C LEU A 580 12.91 20.88 -1.80
N VAL A 581 12.56 20.26 -2.92
CA VAL A 581 11.40 19.38 -3.08
C VAL A 581 11.90 17.95 -3.22
N LEU A 582 11.44 17.09 -2.31
CA LEU A 582 11.81 15.68 -2.25
C LEU A 582 10.71 14.82 -2.88
N TYR A 583 11.09 14.07 -3.91
CA TYR A 583 10.27 13.09 -4.60
C TYR A 583 10.78 11.67 -4.33
N GLY A 584 9.90 10.68 -4.48
CA GLY A 584 10.28 9.28 -4.56
C GLY A 584 9.65 8.35 -3.53
N PRO A 585 9.92 7.04 -3.66
CA PRO A 585 9.27 5.98 -2.87
C PRO A 585 9.87 5.78 -1.47
N GLY A 586 11.04 6.37 -1.21
CA GLY A 586 11.83 6.10 -0.02
C GLY A 586 11.90 7.29 0.94
N ILE A 587 12.35 7.00 2.15
CA ILE A 587 12.72 8.01 3.14
C ILE A 587 14.20 8.35 2.92
N PHE A 588 14.51 9.63 2.75
CA PHE A 588 15.88 10.09 2.57
C PHE A 588 16.43 10.71 3.86
N SER A 589 17.69 10.39 4.15
CA SER A 589 18.51 11.12 5.12
C SER A 589 18.71 12.53 4.60
N ILE A 590 18.26 13.52 5.37
CA ILE A 590 18.29 14.93 4.98
C ILE A 590 19.02 15.80 6.02
N ASN A 591 19.94 15.21 6.77
CA ASN A 591 20.67 15.89 7.85
C ASN A 591 21.35 17.18 7.35
N TRP A 592 22.13 17.06 6.26
CA TRP A 592 22.83 18.20 5.68
C TRP A 592 21.85 19.25 5.14
N SER A 593 20.81 18.81 4.43
CA SER A 593 19.81 19.70 3.84
C SER A 593 19.04 20.48 4.91
N LEU A 594 18.64 19.82 6.00
CA LEU A 594 17.95 20.49 7.11
C LEU A 594 18.81 21.60 7.75
N GLU A 595 20.12 21.48 7.74
CA GLU A 595 21.02 22.53 8.23
C GLU A 595 21.25 23.63 7.18
N LYS A 596 21.42 23.25 5.90
CA LYS A 596 22.00 24.13 4.88
C LYS A 596 21.03 24.74 3.88
N VAL A 597 19.81 24.22 3.72
CA VAL A 597 18.80 24.80 2.81
C VAL A 597 17.70 25.54 3.56
N ASP A 598 17.06 26.52 2.93
CA ASP A 598 16.07 27.39 3.57
C ASP A 598 14.71 26.71 3.77
N SER A 599 14.23 25.97 2.77
CA SER A 599 12.92 25.32 2.83
C SER A 599 12.96 23.91 2.26
N ILE A 600 12.16 23.00 2.84
CA ILE A 600 12.07 21.61 2.40
C ILE A 600 10.59 21.21 2.31
N ILE A 601 10.19 20.71 1.15
CA ILE A 601 8.88 20.12 0.86
C ILE A 601 9.09 18.62 0.61
N GLN A 602 8.34 17.77 1.29
CA GLN A 602 8.22 16.35 0.96
C GLN A 602 6.96 16.13 0.11
N ALA A 603 7.16 15.66 -1.12
CA ALA A 603 6.09 15.40 -2.09
C ALA A 603 5.81 13.91 -2.33
N TRP A 604 6.73 13.02 -1.94
CA TRP A 604 6.65 11.58 -2.20
C TRP A 604 6.47 11.28 -3.70
N LEU A 605 5.45 10.48 -4.06
CA LEU A 605 5.04 10.16 -5.43
C LEU A 605 3.62 10.72 -5.64
N PRO A 606 3.50 12.03 -5.90
CA PRO A 606 2.24 12.77 -5.79
C PRO A 606 1.26 12.55 -6.96
N GLY A 607 1.57 11.68 -7.92
CA GLY A 607 0.66 11.34 -9.01
C GLY A 607 0.47 12.46 -10.05
N ALA A 608 -0.58 12.34 -10.86
CA ALA A 608 -0.80 13.19 -12.03
C ALA A 608 -0.98 14.69 -11.72
N LYS A 609 -1.36 15.04 -10.49
CA LYS A 609 -1.57 16.44 -10.05
C LYS A 609 -0.42 16.98 -9.18
N GLY A 610 0.71 16.26 -9.14
CA GLY A 610 1.84 16.60 -8.29
C GLY A 610 2.50 17.94 -8.57
N ALA A 611 2.69 18.29 -9.84
CA ALA A 611 3.29 19.58 -10.20
C ALA A 611 2.42 20.76 -9.78
N GLU A 612 1.09 20.65 -9.93
CA GLU A 612 0.16 21.71 -9.55
C GLU A 612 0.13 21.86 -8.02
N ALA A 613 0.02 20.76 -7.27
CA ALA A 613 0.01 20.80 -5.81
C ALA A 613 1.31 21.40 -5.22
N VAL A 614 2.48 20.92 -5.69
CA VAL A 614 3.78 21.47 -5.25
C VAL A 614 3.92 22.93 -5.65
N GLY A 615 3.52 23.29 -6.88
CA GLY A 615 3.57 24.67 -7.36
C GLY A 615 2.65 25.61 -6.58
N LYS A 616 1.43 25.18 -6.24
CA LYS A 616 0.51 25.94 -5.38
C LYS A 616 1.07 26.15 -3.98
N VAL A 617 1.71 25.14 -3.40
CA VAL A 617 2.44 25.30 -2.13
C VAL A 617 3.56 26.32 -2.29
N ILE A 618 4.39 26.22 -3.33
CA ILE A 618 5.49 27.16 -3.60
C ILE A 618 4.98 28.61 -3.68
N TYR A 619 3.87 28.86 -4.36
CA TYR A 619 3.29 30.21 -4.49
C TYR A 619 2.38 30.64 -3.34
N GLY A 620 2.03 29.74 -2.42
CA GLY A 620 1.09 30.02 -1.34
C GLY A 620 -0.37 30.04 -1.75
N ASP A 621 -0.69 29.53 -2.96
CA ASP A 621 -2.06 29.32 -3.42
C ASP A 621 -2.71 28.13 -2.66
N ALA A 622 -1.89 27.25 -2.07
CA ALA A 622 -2.31 26.22 -1.12
C ALA A 622 -1.43 26.27 0.14
N ASN A 623 -2.04 26.12 1.32
CA ASN A 623 -1.33 26.02 2.59
C ASN A 623 -1.05 24.53 2.89
N PRO A 624 0.22 24.09 3.00
CA PRO A 624 0.53 22.69 3.28
C PRO A 624 0.01 22.28 4.67
N GLY A 625 -0.61 21.10 4.72
CA GLY A 625 -1.18 20.51 5.93
C GLY A 625 -0.91 19.01 6.09
N GLY A 626 -0.16 18.41 5.17
CA GLY A 626 0.25 17.01 5.27
C GLY A 626 1.18 16.79 6.46
N LYS A 627 1.15 15.57 7.01
CA LYS A 627 1.99 15.15 8.15
C LYS A 627 2.76 13.89 7.80
N LEU A 628 3.97 13.74 8.34
CA LEU A 628 4.79 12.55 8.13
C LEU A 628 4.11 11.30 8.72
N PRO A 629 3.79 10.28 7.90
CA PRO A 629 3.21 9.02 8.39
C PRO A 629 4.30 8.05 8.90
N VAL A 630 5.57 8.49 8.89
CA VAL A 630 6.77 7.74 9.24
C VAL A 630 7.75 8.67 9.96
N SER A 631 8.57 8.14 10.85
CA SER A 631 9.70 8.87 11.43
C SER A 631 10.86 8.84 10.44
N ILE A 632 11.53 9.99 10.22
CA ILE A 632 12.72 10.07 9.36
C ILE A 632 13.96 9.78 10.22
N PRO A 633 14.70 8.69 9.98
CA PRO A 633 15.93 8.41 10.71
C PRO A 633 17.06 9.34 10.27
N ARG A 634 18.06 9.52 11.14
CA ARG A 634 19.29 10.26 10.81
C ARG A 634 20.20 9.48 9.86
N SER A 635 20.23 8.16 9.97
CA SER A 635 21.02 7.30 9.09
C SER A 635 20.49 5.87 9.14
N VAL A 636 21.01 4.99 8.29
CA VAL A 636 20.71 3.55 8.37
C VAL A 636 21.07 2.93 9.72
N GLY A 637 22.02 3.51 10.45
CA GLY A 637 22.41 3.06 11.80
C GLY A 637 21.38 3.38 12.89
N HIS A 638 20.42 4.26 12.60
CA HIS A 638 19.31 4.63 13.50
C HIS A 638 18.06 3.77 13.30
N ILE A 639 18.08 2.81 12.37
CA ILE A 639 16.95 1.93 12.10
C ILE A 639 16.94 0.77 13.12
N PRO A 640 15.81 0.43 13.74
CA PRO A 640 14.49 1.06 13.59
C PRO A 640 14.36 2.37 14.37
N SER A 641 13.64 3.35 13.79
CA SER A 641 13.45 4.71 14.37
C SER A 641 11.98 5.06 14.64
N ASN A 642 11.08 4.07 14.66
CA ASN A 642 9.64 4.29 14.83
C ASN A 642 9.30 4.93 16.19
N TYR A 643 8.30 5.80 16.20
CA TYR A 643 7.96 6.59 17.40
C TYR A 643 7.40 5.77 18.57
N ASN A 644 6.74 4.65 18.25
CA ASN A 644 6.10 3.74 19.20
C ASN A 644 7.03 2.58 19.58
N HIS A 645 8.33 2.83 19.71
CA HIS A 645 9.28 1.84 20.20
C HIS A 645 8.97 1.44 21.66
N ARG A 646 9.44 0.27 22.08
CA ARG A 646 9.20 -0.25 23.43
C ARG A 646 9.92 0.59 24.50
N THR A 647 9.33 0.64 25.70
CA THR A 647 9.96 1.24 26.88
C THR A 647 11.31 0.58 27.17
N GLY A 648 12.35 1.38 27.41
CA GLY A 648 13.73 0.88 27.62
C GLY A 648 14.46 0.43 26.34
N SER A 649 13.83 0.56 25.16
CA SER A 649 14.42 0.28 23.85
C SER A 649 14.46 1.56 22.99
N GLY A 650 15.07 1.48 21.81
CA GLY A 650 15.12 2.58 20.85
C GLY A 650 15.77 3.85 21.42
N TYR A 651 15.37 5.01 20.90
CA TYR A 651 15.90 6.31 21.30
C TYR A 651 15.32 6.85 22.62
N GLY A 652 14.48 6.07 23.30
CA GLY A 652 14.11 6.32 24.70
C GLY A 652 14.99 5.58 25.71
N SER A 653 15.94 4.74 25.26
CA SER A 653 16.80 3.93 26.15
C SER A 653 17.70 4.76 27.06
N SER A 654 18.04 6.00 26.67
CA SER A 654 18.82 6.97 27.45
C SER A 654 18.08 7.51 28.67
N LYS A 655 16.75 7.42 28.67
CA LYS A 655 15.90 7.84 29.79
C LYS A 655 15.63 6.65 30.71
N GLY A 656 16.60 6.30 31.56
CA GLY A 656 16.37 5.31 32.63
C GLY A 656 17.58 4.49 33.07
N ASN A 657 18.71 4.58 32.37
CA ASN A 657 19.92 3.86 32.79
C ASN A 657 20.70 4.68 33.83
N LEU A 658 20.72 4.20 35.09
CA LEU A 658 21.40 4.84 36.21
C LEU A 658 22.91 4.52 36.27
N VAL A 659 23.40 3.56 35.49
CA VAL A 659 24.74 2.97 35.63
C VAL A 659 25.62 3.19 34.40
N MET A 660 25.06 3.14 33.19
CA MET A 660 25.80 3.31 31.93
C MET A 660 25.13 4.40 31.07
N GLY A 661 25.92 5.28 30.46
CA GLY A 661 25.41 6.14 29.39
C GLY A 661 24.96 5.28 28.20
N THR A 662 23.82 5.60 27.60
CA THR A 662 23.31 4.91 26.39
C THR A 662 23.10 5.92 25.26
N GLY A 663 22.84 5.41 24.05
CA GLY A 663 22.77 6.19 22.81
C GLY A 663 23.95 5.89 21.89
N TYR A 664 24.03 6.60 20.76
CA TYR A 664 25.19 6.51 19.85
C TYR A 664 26.34 7.39 20.36
N VAL A 665 27.58 6.98 20.10
CA VAL A 665 28.79 7.68 20.58
C VAL A 665 29.07 8.98 19.82
N ASP A 666 28.52 9.12 18.63
CA ASP A 666 28.85 10.10 17.61
C ASP A 666 27.61 10.77 16.98
N SER A 667 26.41 10.46 17.47
CA SER A 667 25.13 11.01 16.98
C SER A 667 24.08 11.04 18.09
N PRO A 668 23.13 11.99 18.08
CA PRO A 668 21.91 11.89 18.89
C PRO A 668 21.14 10.61 18.56
N ASP A 669 20.51 9.99 19.56
CA ASP A 669 19.70 8.78 19.41
C ASP A 669 18.33 9.05 18.74
N THR A 670 17.79 10.25 18.94
CA THR A 670 16.50 10.71 18.36
C THR A 670 16.40 10.60 16.83
N PRO A 671 15.18 10.40 16.28
CA PRO A 671 14.95 10.54 14.85
C PRO A 671 15.26 11.98 14.39
N LEU A 672 15.46 12.15 13.08
CA LEU A 672 15.71 13.45 12.48
C LEU A 672 14.43 14.29 12.45
N LEU A 673 13.32 13.69 12.02
CA LEU A 673 11.98 14.26 12.09
C LEU A 673 11.00 13.18 12.56
N PRO A 674 10.10 13.48 13.50
CA PRO A 674 9.25 12.46 14.12
C PRO A 674 7.98 12.18 13.30
N PHE A 675 7.38 11.02 13.53
CA PHE A 675 6.01 10.71 13.10
C PHE A 675 5.03 11.85 13.45
N GLY A 676 4.11 12.13 12.52
CA GLY A 676 3.08 13.15 12.66
C GLY A 676 3.58 14.57 12.46
N PHE A 677 4.86 14.81 12.11
CA PHE A 677 5.40 16.14 11.91
C PHE A 677 5.06 16.72 10.53
N GLY A 678 4.79 18.03 10.49
CA GLY A 678 4.59 18.81 9.26
C GLY A 678 4.21 20.24 9.60
N LEU A 679 4.84 21.21 8.95
CA LEU A 679 4.62 22.64 9.16
C LEU A 679 3.46 23.16 8.29
N SER A 680 3.00 24.36 8.61
CA SER A 680 2.00 25.13 7.87
C SER A 680 2.49 26.56 7.65
N TYR A 681 1.87 27.30 6.73
CA TYR A 681 2.05 28.75 6.62
C TYR A 681 1.32 29.52 7.72
N THR A 682 0.45 28.86 8.47
CA THR A 682 -0.20 29.39 9.67
C THR A 682 0.28 28.67 10.94
N SER A 683 -0.18 29.12 12.10
CA SER A 683 0.15 28.53 13.40
C SER A 683 -1.11 28.07 14.12
N PHE A 684 -0.99 26.98 14.87
CA PHE A 684 -2.08 26.43 15.66
C PHE A 684 -1.68 26.34 17.13
N GLU A 685 -2.58 26.74 18.01
CA GLU A 685 -2.43 26.58 19.45
C GLU A 685 -3.53 25.69 20.00
N LEU A 686 -3.17 24.85 20.95
CA LEU A 686 -4.09 23.97 21.66
C LEU A 686 -4.21 24.46 23.10
N TYR A 687 -5.43 24.48 23.64
CA TYR A 687 -5.73 24.90 25.01
C TYR A 687 -6.99 24.18 25.54
N ASP A 688 -7.34 24.46 26.80
CA ASP A 688 -8.49 23.89 27.51
C ASP A 688 -8.56 22.36 27.42
N PHE A 689 -7.43 21.68 27.63
CA PHE A 689 -7.43 20.23 27.76
C PHE A 689 -8.18 19.79 29.01
N ALA A 690 -9.06 18.80 28.85
CA ALA A 690 -9.76 18.18 29.96
C ALA A 690 -10.01 16.70 29.69
N LEU A 691 -10.00 15.93 30.77
CA LEU A 691 -10.47 14.56 30.83
C LEU A 691 -11.79 14.54 31.61
N GLU A 692 -12.79 13.81 31.11
CA GLU A 692 -14.10 13.72 31.79
C GLU A 692 -13.99 13.05 33.17
N SER A 693 -13.08 12.08 33.30
CA SER A 693 -12.77 11.41 34.57
C SER A 693 -11.28 11.08 34.68
N LYS A 694 -10.81 10.99 35.94
CA LYS A 694 -9.47 10.49 36.29
C LYS A 694 -9.44 8.99 36.59
N GLU A 695 -10.62 8.39 36.77
CA GLU A 695 -10.81 6.96 36.95
C GLU A 695 -11.80 6.48 35.89
N VAL A 696 -11.42 5.46 35.12
CA VAL A 696 -12.25 4.90 34.04
C VAL A 696 -12.26 3.39 34.19
N ASP A 697 -13.42 2.76 34.09
CA ASP A 697 -13.50 1.30 34.14
C ASP A 697 -12.76 0.67 32.95
N THR A 698 -12.21 -0.53 33.16
CA THR A 698 -11.54 -1.35 32.14
C THR A 698 -12.39 -1.67 30.90
N ASP A 699 -13.71 -1.51 30.96
CA ASP A 699 -14.65 -1.61 29.83
C ASP A 699 -15.35 -0.27 29.50
N GLY A 700 -14.85 0.82 30.08
CA GLY A 700 -15.36 2.17 29.91
C GLY A 700 -14.80 2.91 28.69
N THR A 701 -15.11 4.20 28.62
CA THR A 701 -14.62 5.10 27.57
C THR A 701 -13.86 6.27 28.19
N ILE A 702 -12.65 6.49 27.70
CA ILE A 702 -11.80 7.60 28.06
C ILE A 702 -12.18 8.78 27.18
N VAL A 703 -12.69 9.84 27.79
CA VAL A 703 -13.15 11.04 27.09
C VAL A 703 -12.17 12.18 27.33
N ALA A 704 -11.53 12.64 26.25
CA ALA A 704 -10.60 13.76 26.26
C ALA A 704 -11.10 14.89 25.35
N THR A 705 -11.02 16.14 25.81
CA THR A 705 -11.38 17.31 25.02
C THR A 705 -10.25 18.32 24.96
N CYS A 706 -10.11 19.02 23.84
CA CYS A 706 -9.23 20.18 23.72
C CYS A 706 -9.78 21.16 22.70
N LYS A 707 -9.43 22.44 22.83
CA LYS A 707 -9.66 23.46 21.79
C LYS A 707 -8.43 23.60 20.92
N VAL A 708 -8.67 23.95 19.66
CA VAL A 708 -7.64 24.25 18.67
C VAL A 708 -7.99 25.57 18.02
N GLU A 709 -7.04 26.49 18.03
CA GLU A 709 -7.16 27.80 17.40
C GLU A 709 -6.12 27.96 16.30
N ASN A 710 -6.54 28.51 15.16
CA ASN A 710 -5.61 29.01 14.16
C ASN A 710 -5.21 30.44 14.54
N THR A 711 -4.03 30.59 15.16
CA THR A 711 -3.53 31.87 15.67
C THR A 711 -2.81 32.71 14.60
N GLY A 712 -2.62 32.16 13.40
CA GLY A 712 -1.93 32.83 12.32
C GLY A 712 -2.85 33.67 11.43
N LYS A 713 -2.35 34.01 10.24
CA LYS A 713 -3.01 34.93 9.30
C LYS A 713 -3.63 34.25 8.08
N PHE A 714 -3.41 32.95 7.94
CA PHE A 714 -3.86 32.19 6.78
C PHE A 714 -4.79 31.09 7.25
N ASP A 715 -5.79 30.77 6.43
CA ASP A 715 -6.58 29.55 6.61
C ASP A 715 -5.64 28.35 6.45
N GLY A 716 -5.90 27.27 7.19
CA GLY A 716 -5.04 26.10 7.15
C GLY A 716 -5.64 24.90 7.86
N ASP A 717 -4.98 23.77 7.64
CA ASP A 717 -5.33 22.49 8.25
C ASP A 717 -4.33 22.11 9.34
N GLU A 718 -4.81 21.45 10.38
CA GLU A 718 -3.99 20.80 11.40
C GLU A 718 -4.53 19.39 11.71
N VAL A 719 -3.65 18.47 12.07
CA VAL A 719 -3.96 17.10 12.49
C VAL A 719 -3.68 16.96 13.98
N ILE A 720 -4.75 16.90 14.76
CA ILE A 720 -4.66 16.69 16.20
C ILE A 720 -4.61 15.20 16.49
N GLN A 721 -3.64 14.79 17.28
CA GLN A 721 -3.29 13.39 17.53
C GLN A 721 -3.41 13.10 19.03
N LEU A 722 -4.22 12.09 19.37
CA LEU A 722 -4.33 11.55 20.72
C LEU A 722 -3.46 10.31 20.81
N TYR A 723 -2.54 10.29 21.77
CA TYR A 723 -1.71 9.14 22.10
C TYR A 723 -1.99 8.63 23.52
N TYR A 724 -1.67 7.37 23.76
CA TYR A 724 -1.70 6.78 25.10
C TYR A 724 -0.39 6.04 25.43
N TYR A 725 -0.12 5.87 26.73
CA TYR A 725 0.97 5.04 27.24
C TYR A 725 0.56 4.31 28.52
N PHE A 726 0.57 2.99 28.49
CA PHE A 726 0.16 2.12 29.60
C PHE A 726 1.39 1.76 30.45
N LYS A 727 1.41 2.19 31.72
CA LYS A 727 2.58 2.06 32.63
C LYS A 727 2.61 0.78 33.44
N ASP A 728 1.45 0.29 33.87
CA ASP A 728 1.34 -0.83 34.82
C ASP A 728 0.98 -2.16 34.14
N ALA A 729 1.28 -2.28 32.85
CA ALA A 729 1.10 -3.53 32.13
C ALA A 729 2.08 -4.61 32.63
N TRP A 730 1.66 -5.87 32.60
CA TRP A 730 2.48 -7.01 32.99
C TRP A 730 3.60 -7.36 31.98
N VAL A 731 3.67 -6.61 30.87
CA VAL A 731 4.69 -6.75 29.83
C VAL A 731 5.16 -5.37 29.36
N THR A 732 6.36 -5.29 28.78
CA THR A 732 6.87 -4.03 28.23
C THR A 732 5.97 -3.48 27.13
N ARG A 733 5.51 -2.23 27.31
CA ARG A 733 4.67 -1.52 26.33
C ARG A 733 5.45 -0.50 25.51
N PRO A 734 4.97 -0.13 24.31
CA PRO A 734 5.43 1.05 23.59
C PRO A 734 5.43 2.29 24.47
N ILE A 735 6.37 3.22 24.29
CA ILE A 735 6.43 4.46 25.09
C ILE A 735 5.27 5.42 24.81
N LYS A 736 4.55 5.20 23.69
CA LYS A 736 3.46 6.02 23.17
C LYS A 736 2.80 5.28 22.01
N GLN A 737 1.48 5.32 21.88
CA GLN A 737 0.72 4.72 20.77
C GLN A 737 -0.39 5.68 20.33
N LEU A 738 -0.57 5.89 19.03
CA LEU A 738 -1.68 6.67 18.48
C LEU A 738 -2.99 5.92 18.76
N GLY A 739 -3.93 6.58 19.43
CA GLY A 739 -5.25 6.04 19.77
C GLY A 739 -6.39 6.71 19.02
N GLY A 740 -6.16 7.90 18.46
CA GLY A 740 -7.14 8.65 17.69
C GLY A 740 -6.52 9.88 17.04
N PHE A 741 -7.09 10.36 15.94
CA PHE A 741 -6.68 11.62 15.32
C PHE A 741 -7.85 12.30 14.62
N LYS A 742 -7.71 13.59 14.36
CA LYS A 742 -8.63 14.35 13.51
C LYS A 742 -7.89 15.45 12.77
N ARG A 743 -7.99 15.44 11.44
CA ARG A 743 -7.66 16.60 10.62
C ARG A 743 -8.81 17.60 10.65
N ILE A 744 -8.50 18.87 10.90
CA ILE A 744 -9.46 19.97 10.91
C ILE A 744 -8.95 21.13 10.06
N SER A 745 -9.85 21.75 9.31
CA SER A 745 -9.62 23.02 8.62
C SER A 745 -10.11 24.17 9.49
N LEU A 746 -9.29 25.21 9.65
CA LEU A 746 -9.59 26.39 10.45
C LEU A 746 -9.27 27.65 9.65
N LYS A 747 -10.23 28.58 9.59
CA LYS A 747 -9.96 29.94 9.13
C LYS A 747 -9.03 30.65 10.09
N ALA A 748 -8.33 31.69 9.63
CA ALA A 748 -7.53 32.53 10.51
C ALA A 748 -8.37 33.08 11.70
N GLY A 749 -7.93 32.82 12.93
CA GLY A 749 -8.63 33.16 14.18
C GLY A 749 -9.81 32.25 14.54
N GLU A 750 -10.11 31.21 13.77
CA GLU A 750 -11.17 30.25 14.10
C GLU A 750 -10.71 29.30 15.21
N ILE A 751 -11.65 28.96 16.10
CA ILE A 751 -11.47 28.01 17.20
C ILE A 751 -12.46 26.85 17.00
N LYS A 752 -11.98 25.62 17.13
CA LYS A 752 -12.81 24.42 17.19
C LYS A 752 -12.51 23.61 18.44
N THR A 753 -13.52 22.95 18.98
CA THR A 753 -13.36 22.01 20.09
C THR A 753 -13.38 20.59 19.55
N LEU A 754 -12.42 19.77 19.98
CA LEU A 754 -12.37 18.35 19.69
C LEU A 754 -12.74 17.54 20.92
N LYS A 755 -13.52 16.48 20.72
CA LYS A 755 -13.83 15.45 21.72
C LYS A 755 -13.43 14.09 21.19
N PHE A 756 -12.45 13.47 21.84
CA PHE A 756 -12.00 12.11 21.58
C PHE A 756 -12.71 11.16 22.56
N ASN A 757 -13.29 10.08 22.03
CA ASN A 757 -13.88 9.00 22.82
C ASN A 757 -13.07 7.73 22.55
N LEU A 758 -12.04 7.51 23.36
CA LEU A 758 -11.16 6.35 23.28
C LEU A 758 -11.74 5.22 24.13
N ASP A 759 -12.23 4.16 23.51
CA ASP A 759 -12.72 2.99 24.22
C ASP A 759 -11.54 2.28 24.91
N ALA A 760 -11.67 1.91 26.19
CA ALA A 760 -10.60 1.26 26.94
C ALA A 760 -10.09 0.00 26.22
N ALA A 761 -10.96 -0.73 25.52
CA ALA A 761 -10.59 -1.91 24.72
C ALA A 761 -9.62 -1.60 23.56
N GLN A 762 -9.47 -0.34 23.14
CA GLN A 762 -8.44 0.07 22.17
C GLN A 762 -7.02 0.08 22.77
N THR A 763 -6.91 0.16 24.09
CA THR A 763 -5.63 0.14 24.84
C THR A 763 -5.20 -1.28 25.23
N GLY A 764 -5.97 -2.28 24.79
CA GLY A 764 -5.72 -3.69 25.05
C GLY A 764 -4.39 -4.18 24.51
N TYR A 765 -3.84 -5.17 25.18
CA TYR A 765 -2.57 -5.77 24.86
C TYR A 765 -2.57 -7.26 25.18
N TYR A 766 -1.68 -8.03 24.56
CA TYR A 766 -1.45 -9.40 25.01
C TYR A 766 -0.71 -9.34 26.34
N ASN A 767 -1.09 -10.11 27.35
CA ASN A 767 -0.36 -10.18 28.62
C ASN A 767 0.72 -11.28 28.61
N GLU A 768 1.33 -11.61 29.74
CA GLU A 768 2.39 -12.60 29.90
C GLU A 768 1.97 -14.03 29.48
N GLU A 769 0.68 -14.38 29.59
CA GLU A 769 0.09 -15.62 29.09
C GLU A 769 -0.34 -15.58 27.61
N MET A 770 -0.11 -14.47 26.90
CA MET A 770 -0.62 -14.23 25.54
C MET A 770 -2.16 -14.23 25.45
N GLU A 771 -2.84 -13.74 26.50
CA GLU A 771 -4.27 -13.39 26.46
C GLU A 771 -4.43 -11.92 26.07
N PHE A 772 -5.32 -11.60 25.12
CA PHE A 772 -5.55 -10.21 24.72
C PHE A 772 -6.52 -9.53 25.68
N VAL A 773 -6.03 -8.62 26.52
CA VAL A 773 -6.75 -8.09 27.68
C VAL A 773 -6.62 -6.57 27.82
N VAL A 774 -7.54 -5.97 28.58
CA VAL A 774 -7.30 -4.70 29.28
C VAL A 774 -7.37 -4.96 30.78
N GLU A 775 -6.47 -4.31 31.52
CA GLU A 775 -6.31 -4.50 32.96
C GLU A 775 -6.37 -3.16 33.71
N PRO A 776 -6.64 -3.18 35.02
CA PRO A 776 -6.50 -1.99 35.86
C PRO A 776 -5.04 -1.50 35.88
N GLY A 777 -4.84 -0.19 35.86
CA GLY A 777 -3.49 0.39 35.84
C GLY A 777 -3.44 1.82 35.35
N ARG A 778 -2.28 2.46 35.50
CA ARG A 778 -2.08 3.85 35.08
C ARG A 778 -1.88 3.97 33.57
N LEU A 779 -2.60 4.92 32.99
CA LEU A 779 -2.57 5.22 31.57
C LEU A 779 -2.34 6.73 31.39
N ASP A 780 -1.25 7.11 30.72
CA ASP A 780 -1.08 8.47 30.26
C ASP A 780 -1.95 8.70 29.01
N ILE A 781 -2.72 9.78 29.00
CA ILE A 781 -3.42 10.31 27.83
C ILE A 781 -2.72 11.58 27.40
N MET A 782 -2.38 11.64 26.11
CA MET A 782 -1.58 12.71 25.53
C MET A 782 -2.27 13.27 24.30
N ILE A 783 -2.28 14.60 24.13
CA ILE A 783 -2.75 15.27 22.92
C ILE A 783 -1.64 16.18 22.38
N GLY A 784 -1.41 16.11 21.08
CA GLY A 784 -0.40 16.91 20.39
C GLY A 784 -0.63 17.04 18.89
N THR A 785 0.31 17.69 18.21
CA THR A 785 0.31 17.88 16.75
C THR A 785 1.33 17.01 16.02
N SER A 786 2.18 16.29 16.77
CA SER A 786 3.07 15.23 16.27
C SER A 786 3.45 14.32 17.44
N ALA A 787 4.18 13.23 17.17
CA ALA A 787 4.64 12.35 18.22
C ALA A 787 5.51 13.09 19.24
N GLU A 788 6.36 14.04 18.84
CA GLU A 788 7.23 14.76 19.78
C GLU A 788 6.63 16.09 20.25
N SER A 789 5.68 16.66 19.51
CA SER A 789 4.97 17.90 19.90
C SER A 789 3.73 17.59 20.73
N ILE A 790 3.92 17.09 21.95
CA ILE A 790 2.84 16.82 22.90
C ILE A 790 2.53 18.07 23.71
N ASN A 791 1.33 18.62 23.54
CA ASN A 791 0.86 19.83 24.23
C ASN A 791 0.30 19.49 25.62
N PHE A 792 -0.40 18.37 25.72
CA PHE A 792 -1.03 17.92 26.97
C PHE A 792 -0.68 16.49 27.28
N LYS A 793 -0.47 16.23 28.55
CA LYS A 793 -0.26 14.91 29.10
C LYS A 793 -0.87 14.84 30.49
N GLU A 794 -1.82 13.96 30.67
CA GLU A 794 -2.41 13.69 31.99
C GLU A 794 -2.56 12.19 32.20
N GLU A 795 -2.36 11.75 33.44
CA GLU A 795 -2.55 10.35 33.83
C GLU A 795 -4.00 10.13 34.29
N ILE A 796 -4.54 8.96 33.94
CA ILE A 796 -5.76 8.38 34.51
C ILE A 796 -5.45 7.00 35.10
N LEU A 797 -6.37 6.52 35.92
CA LEU A 797 -6.36 5.16 36.45
C LEU A 797 -7.48 4.34 35.77
N LEU A 798 -7.11 3.25 35.10
CA LEU A 798 -8.05 2.21 34.74
C LEU A 798 -8.38 1.39 35.99
N VAL A 799 -9.67 1.25 36.31
CA VAL A 799 -10.19 0.55 37.49
C VAL A 799 -11.13 -0.59 37.10
N GLY A 800 -11.48 -1.45 38.06
CA GLY A 800 -12.34 -2.62 37.81
C GLY A 800 -11.55 -3.92 37.73
N ASN A 801 -12.03 -4.87 36.92
CA ASN A 801 -11.44 -6.20 36.77
C ASN A 801 -10.72 -6.32 35.42
N LYS A 802 -9.73 -7.22 35.31
CA LYS A 802 -9.19 -7.66 34.01
C LYS A 802 -10.33 -8.06 33.06
N VAL A 803 -10.34 -7.51 31.85
CA VAL A 803 -11.31 -7.82 30.79
C VAL A 803 -10.62 -8.58 29.67
N ASP A 804 -11.13 -9.76 29.33
CA ASP A 804 -10.74 -10.48 28.12
C ASP A 804 -11.36 -9.82 26.88
N LEU A 805 -10.48 -9.36 25.98
CA LEU A 805 -10.81 -8.66 24.76
C LEU A 805 -10.76 -9.57 23.51
N THR A 806 -10.58 -10.87 23.67
CA THR A 806 -10.62 -11.84 22.56
C THR A 806 -11.92 -11.70 21.79
N GLY A 807 -11.82 -11.34 20.50
CA GLY A 807 -12.96 -11.07 19.63
C GLY A 807 -13.77 -9.80 19.96
N LYS A 808 -13.33 -9.00 20.94
CA LYS A 808 -13.99 -7.76 21.40
C LYS A 808 -13.13 -6.50 21.27
N ARG A 809 -11.94 -6.63 20.65
CA ARG A 809 -11.04 -5.51 20.37
C ARG A 809 -11.76 -4.39 19.62
N LYS A 810 -11.38 -3.16 19.93
CA LYS A 810 -11.84 -1.94 19.26
C LYS A 810 -10.71 -1.34 18.44
N TYR A 811 -11.02 -0.83 17.25
CA TYR A 811 -10.01 -0.35 16.31
C TYR A 811 -10.10 1.13 15.99
N THR A 812 -11.22 1.79 16.31
CA THR A 812 -11.46 3.21 15.98
C THR A 812 -11.90 4.01 17.20
N CYS A 813 -11.30 5.18 17.39
CA CYS A 813 -11.72 6.20 18.34
C CYS A 813 -12.73 7.15 17.67
N ASP A 814 -13.87 7.40 18.32
CA ASP A 814 -14.87 8.35 17.84
C ASP A 814 -14.43 9.78 18.18
N VAL A 815 -14.01 10.56 17.17
CA VAL A 815 -13.54 11.94 17.33
C VAL A 815 -14.53 12.92 16.72
N LYS A 816 -15.06 13.82 17.57
CA LYS A 816 -16.06 14.83 17.19
C LYS A 816 -15.49 16.23 17.23
N VAL A 817 -15.91 17.05 16.27
CA VAL A 817 -15.79 18.51 16.34
C VAL A 817 -17.10 19.02 16.94
N ILE A 818 -17.06 19.68 18.10
CA ILE A 818 -18.26 20.14 18.85
C ILE A 818 -18.36 21.66 18.94
#